data_AF-A0A239KMC4-F1
#
_entry.id   AF-A0A239KMC4-F1
#
_cell.length_a   1.000
_cell.length_b   1.000
_cell.length_c   1.000
_cell.angle_alpha   90.00
_cell.angle_beta   90.00
_cell.angle_gamma   90.00
#
_symmetry.space_group_name_H-M   'P 1'
#
loop_
_entity.id
_entity.type
_entity.pdbx_description
1 polymer ?
#
loop_
_entity_poly.entity_id
_entity_poly.type
_entity_poly.pdbx_seq_one_letter_code
_entity_poly.pdbx_strand_id
1 'polypeptide(L)'
;MLKWLHCSFLSIFPIPITTSPGMKLFKELNRRNVIKAAITYLVVAWLILQVISIVFPMFNIGTGVMRYFFIALAIGFPVWVIFAYLYEWTPTGFKKTKEVAPEVSVHKQTGKRLNGMIIGGLVVVVLLLISDRIFNFTGISDIPDPDKSIAVLPFENMSGDEDAYFASGVTEDILTHISKIGDLRVLSRFTLKDYDTKGKSVEEIGKELGVGYLLTGSIRKAGENLRISCQLVQVNPEEQTWAENFDKRMEDVFAIQNEVATEVAKYLRAQLTKEEEKQLSRKPTESLEAYNLYLRGLSRFQQEKPEENELAIKLFKQALAIDPGFTSARVYLLGAYSKSISQYGLRSYTLYDSLLLAAERLVNDDPESPEALSVLSYNYLIKGDYKKAIDLSEKAIRLNPNDSKSINTLGLLLRNQGKIDQAIPLFKKVKELNPLRLQVFNYNLGTCYELLGMYDMANTYFNSTIELSPNDLINIDRLAHISLVTNQYDQTEKYIDQLLTEGSLKALDMACEFSLNAKLPLGKVKMVLNKLVDHPKYSYLDNYRGTMALAYALKKENKLDSMNRVLDRFYEVFSTKWGLDHEDGDVLIPYAQIAALREDKDEALGWVQKMADSGSLWTHELMKADVILEEVRADPRYDQIMEPITRKRDRLRMSVSAQDDHIKL
;
A
#
# COMPACT_ATOMS: atom_id res chain seq x y z
N MET A 1 -29.98 -8.63 72.84
CA MET A 1 -28.54 -8.42 73.12
C MET A 1 -28.17 -6.95 72.88
N LEU A 2 -28.82 -6.07 73.64
CA LEU A 2 -28.51 -4.66 73.79
C LEU A 2 -27.77 -4.52 75.14
N LYS A 3 -26.75 -3.65 75.19
CA LYS A 3 -26.20 -2.94 76.37
C LYS A 3 -25.61 -3.80 77.52
N TRP A 4 -24.56 -3.23 78.14
CA TRP A 4 -23.76 -3.71 79.31
C TRP A 4 -22.69 -4.77 78.97
N LEU A 5 -21.38 -4.56 79.14
CA LEU A 5 -20.53 -3.59 79.86
C LEU A 5 -19.22 -3.46 79.05
N HIS A 6 -18.67 -2.32 78.61
CA HIS A 6 -18.34 -1.03 79.24
C HIS A 6 -17.34 -1.11 80.41
N CYS A 7 -16.23 -0.39 80.22
CA CYS A 7 -15.23 0.10 81.18
C CYS A 7 -14.07 -0.81 81.60
N SER A 8 -12.91 -0.54 80.98
CA SER A 8 -11.59 -0.26 81.62
C SER A 8 -10.67 0.19 80.47
N PHE A 9 -10.74 1.41 79.93
CA PHE A 9 -10.33 2.70 80.53
C PHE A 9 -9.00 2.61 81.31
N LEU A 10 -7.96 3.19 80.69
CA LEU A 10 -6.71 3.70 81.30
C LEU A 10 -5.81 2.59 81.89
N SER A 11 -4.50 2.49 81.62
CA SER A 11 -3.51 3.54 81.48
C SER A 11 -2.14 2.89 81.28
N ILE A 12 -1.56 2.94 80.08
CA ILE A 12 -0.10 3.10 79.91
C ILE A 12 0.08 3.89 78.62
N PHE A 13 0.83 4.99 78.68
CA PHE A 13 1.13 6.00 77.65
C PHE A 13 0.29 7.28 77.71
N PRO A 14 0.85 8.36 78.29
CA PRO A 14 0.33 9.70 78.09
C PRO A 14 0.59 10.12 76.64
N ILE A 15 -0.47 10.41 75.89
CA ILE A 15 -0.38 11.04 74.57
C ILE A 15 -0.62 12.54 74.77
N PRO A 16 0.34 13.43 74.47
CA PRO A 16 0.02 14.81 74.16
C PRO A 16 -0.58 14.85 72.76
N ILE A 17 -1.82 15.32 72.67
CA ILE A 17 -2.52 15.59 71.42
C ILE A 17 -1.82 16.75 70.72
N THR A 18 -1.30 16.52 69.51
CA THR A 18 -1.37 17.46 68.37
C THR A 18 -0.79 16.78 67.11
N THR A 19 -1.50 16.91 65.99
CA THR A 19 -1.29 16.33 64.64
C THR A 19 -1.79 14.89 64.42
N SER A 20 -2.61 14.72 63.36
CA SER A 20 -3.25 13.45 63.02
C SER A 20 -2.22 12.35 62.71
N PRO A 21 -2.48 11.08 63.06
CA PRO A 21 -1.56 9.96 62.80
C PRO A 21 -1.16 9.85 61.32
N GLY A 22 -2.10 10.13 60.41
CA GLY A 22 -1.87 10.05 58.96
C GLY A 22 -0.87 11.07 58.43
N MET A 23 -0.84 12.29 58.99
CA MET A 23 0.11 13.33 58.57
C MET A 23 1.55 13.02 59.00
N LYS A 24 1.74 12.36 60.15
CA LYS A 24 3.07 11.91 60.60
C LYS A 24 3.60 10.77 59.72
N LEU A 25 2.75 9.79 59.40
CA LEU A 25 3.13 8.66 58.54
C LEU A 25 3.50 9.12 57.13
N PHE A 26 2.69 10.01 56.53
CA PHE A 26 2.97 10.53 55.19
C PHE A 26 4.26 11.34 55.12
N LYS A 27 4.53 12.19 56.13
CA LYS A 27 5.80 12.92 56.24
C LYS A 27 6.99 11.98 56.39
N GLU A 28 6.85 10.91 57.18
CA GLU A 28 7.91 9.90 57.37
C GLU A 28 8.19 9.11 56.07
N LEU A 29 7.15 8.71 55.34
CA LEU A 29 7.27 8.01 54.05
C LEU A 29 7.89 8.89 52.96
N ASN A 30 7.54 10.18 52.94
CA ASN A 30 8.11 11.14 52.01
C ASN A 30 9.57 11.45 52.37
N ARG A 31 9.91 11.57 53.67
CA ARG A 31 11.29 11.74 54.16
C ARG A 31 12.18 10.59 53.72
N ARG A 32 11.70 9.35 53.83
CA ARG A 32 12.44 8.12 53.48
C ARG A 32 12.43 7.80 51.97
N ASN A 33 11.95 8.70 51.12
CA ASN A 33 11.79 8.51 49.67
C ASN A 33 10.95 7.27 49.26
N VAL A 34 10.17 6.68 50.17
CA VAL A 34 9.38 5.46 49.90
C VAL A 34 8.32 5.72 48.83
N ILE A 35 7.73 6.92 48.83
CA ILE A 35 6.75 7.34 47.81
C ILE A 35 7.39 7.36 46.42
N LYS A 36 8.61 7.90 46.30
CA LYS A 36 9.34 7.93 45.03
C LYS A 36 9.72 6.52 44.57
N ALA A 37 10.22 5.69 45.49
CA ALA A 37 10.56 4.29 45.19
C ALA A 37 9.34 3.48 44.74
N ALA A 38 8.16 3.72 45.33
CA ALA A 38 6.91 3.10 44.93
C ALA A 38 6.49 3.53 43.52
N ILE A 39 6.55 4.83 43.21
CA ILE A 39 6.26 5.36 41.87
C ILE A 39 7.23 4.78 40.83
N THR A 40 8.53 4.74 41.14
CA THR A 40 9.54 4.16 40.24
C THR A 40 9.27 2.68 39.97
N TYR A 41 8.93 1.90 40.99
CA TYR A 41 8.57 0.50 40.80
C TYR A 41 7.35 0.34 39.88
N LEU A 42 6.31 1.15 40.07
CA LEU A 42 5.12 1.11 39.22
C LEU A 42 5.42 1.45 37.76
N VAL A 43 6.25 2.46 37.50
CA VAL A 43 6.68 2.83 36.14
C VAL A 43 7.50 1.73 35.49
N VAL A 44 8.47 1.15 36.21
CA VAL A 44 9.33 0.07 35.69
C VAL A 44 8.53 -1.22 35.49
N ALA A 45 7.65 -1.57 36.42
CA ALA A 45 6.77 -2.73 36.30
C ALA A 45 5.85 -2.59 35.09
N TRP A 46 5.29 -1.40 34.86
CA TRP A 46 4.49 -1.10 33.67
C TRP A 46 5.30 -1.22 32.38
N LEU A 47 6.53 -0.69 32.34
CA LEU A 47 7.45 -0.84 31.20
C LEU A 47 7.77 -2.31 30.89
N ILE A 48 8.07 -3.10 31.93
CA ILE A 48 8.35 -4.54 31.78
C ILE A 48 7.12 -5.26 31.20
N LEU A 49 5.91 -4.93 31.67
CA LEU A 49 4.68 -5.51 31.12
C LEU A 49 4.48 -5.16 29.64
N GLN A 50 4.82 -3.94 29.20
CA GLN A 50 4.76 -3.58 27.78
C GLN A 50 5.76 -4.36 26.94
N VAL A 51 7.03 -4.45 27.36
CA VAL A 51 8.06 -5.23 26.65
C VAL A 51 7.63 -6.69 26.56
N ILE A 52 7.16 -7.28 27.66
CA ILE A 52 6.69 -8.66 27.70
C ILE A 52 5.49 -8.87 26.76
N SER A 53 4.54 -7.94 26.69
CA SER A 53 3.39 -8.05 25.78
C SER A 53 3.76 -8.07 24.30
N ILE A 54 4.94 -7.56 23.95
CA ILE A 54 5.48 -7.56 22.58
C ILE A 54 6.31 -8.84 22.35
N VAL A 55 7.18 -9.17 23.31
CA VAL A 55 8.16 -10.26 23.15
C VAL A 55 7.50 -11.65 23.31
N PHE A 56 6.52 -11.82 24.18
CA PHE A 56 5.96 -13.15 24.45
C PHE A 56 5.16 -13.74 23.28
N PRO A 57 4.31 -12.97 22.56
CA PRO A 57 3.69 -13.46 21.33
C PRO A 57 4.72 -13.88 20.27
N MET A 58 5.85 -13.16 20.16
CA MET A 58 6.93 -13.49 19.21
C MET A 58 7.53 -14.88 19.47
N PHE A 59 7.54 -15.37 20.71
CA PHE A 59 8.02 -16.71 21.07
C PHE A 59 6.90 -17.74 21.30
N ASN A 60 5.67 -17.41 20.92
CA ASN A 60 4.47 -18.25 21.11
C ASN A 60 4.27 -18.70 22.58
N ILE A 61 4.66 -17.84 23.53
CA ILE A 61 4.55 -18.13 24.96
C ILE A 61 3.08 -17.97 25.38
N GLY A 62 2.48 -19.04 25.88
CA GLY A 62 1.06 -19.07 26.25
C GLY A 62 0.63 -17.98 27.23
N THR A 63 -0.61 -17.50 27.07
CA THR A 63 -1.22 -16.39 27.84
C THR A 63 -1.23 -16.61 29.36
N GLY A 64 -1.17 -17.87 29.81
CA GLY A 64 -1.04 -18.23 31.23
C GLY A 64 0.24 -17.71 31.88
N VAL A 65 1.34 -17.56 31.13
CA VAL A 65 2.63 -17.09 31.65
C VAL A 65 2.57 -15.61 32.03
N MET A 66 1.85 -14.80 31.27
CA MET A 66 1.65 -13.37 31.55
C MET A 66 0.98 -13.14 32.91
N ARG A 67 0.03 -14.00 33.28
CA ARG A 67 -0.64 -13.96 34.59
C ARG A 67 0.35 -14.15 35.74
N TYR A 68 1.33 -15.05 35.61
CA TYR A 68 2.34 -15.28 36.65
C TYR A 68 3.29 -14.08 36.79
N PHE A 69 3.68 -13.42 35.69
CA PHE A 69 4.48 -12.19 35.76
C PHE A 69 3.73 -11.05 36.44
N PHE A 70 2.44 -10.87 36.14
CA PHE A 70 1.62 -9.87 36.82
C PHE A 70 1.52 -10.15 38.33
N ILE A 71 1.28 -11.41 38.72
CA ILE A 71 1.25 -11.83 40.12
C ILE A 71 2.62 -11.60 40.80
N ALA A 72 3.72 -11.94 40.13
CA ALA A 72 5.07 -11.73 40.66
C ALA A 72 5.37 -10.24 40.89
N LEU A 73 5.01 -9.36 39.95
CA LEU A 73 5.15 -7.91 40.08
C LEU A 73 4.28 -7.35 41.21
N ALA A 74 3.05 -7.86 41.35
CA ALA A 74 2.13 -7.48 42.42
C ALA A 74 2.63 -7.90 43.81
N ILE A 75 3.25 -9.09 43.94
CA ILE A 75 3.89 -9.56 45.19
C ILE A 75 5.18 -8.78 45.47
N GLY A 76 5.95 -8.45 44.43
CA GLY A 76 7.18 -7.68 44.56
C GLY A 76 6.96 -6.25 45.04
N PHE A 77 5.79 -5.65 44.77
CA PHE A 77 5.49 -4.27 45.17
C PHE A 77 5.48 -4.06 46.70
N PRO A 78 4.73 -4.83 47.52
CA PRO A 78 4.82 -4.75 48.98
C PRO A 78 6.23 -5.00 49.52
N VAL A 79 6.95 -5.99 48.97
CA VAL A 79 8.33 -6.30 49.36
C VAL A 79 9.26 -5.12 49.10
N TRP A 80 9.12 -4.49 47.93
CA TRP A 80 9.90 -3.32 47.54
C TRP A 80 9.60 -2.10 48.42
N VAL A 81 8.32 -1.85 48.74
CA VAL A 81 7.92 -0.75 49.62
C VAL A 81 8.48 -0.94 51.03
N ILE A 82 8.45 -2.16 51.57
CA ILE A 82 9.05 -2.50 52.86
C ILE A 82 10.58 -2.34 52.80
N PHE A 83 11.21 -2.79 51.72
CA PHE A 83 12.65 -2.65 51.52
C PHE A 83 13.07 -1.18 51.47
N ALA A 84 12.36 -0.34 50.71
CA ALA A 84 12.58 1.10 50.63
C ALA A 84 12.31 1.82 51.96
N TYR A 85 11.44 1.27 52.82
CA TYR A 85 11.21 1.80 54.16
C TYR A 85 12.36 1.48 55.14
N LEU A 86 12.97 0.30 54.99
CA LEU A 86 14.04 -0.21 55.86
C LEU A 86 15.43 0.25 55.43
N TYR A 87 15.67 0.44 54.14
CA TYR A 87 16.98 0.75 53.57
C TYR A 87 16.96 2.06 52.79
N GLU A 88 17.98 2.88 53.00
CA GLU A 88 18.15 4.13 52.27
C GLU A 88 19.34 4.02 51.31
N TRP A 89 19.13 4.49 50.08
CA TRP A 89 20.14 4.39 49.03
C TRP A 89 21.12 5.56 49.16
N THR A 90 22.33 5.26 49.65
CA THR A 90 23.41 6.25 49.79
C THR A 90 24.44 6.10 48.67
N PRO A 91 25.23 7.14 48.35
CA PRO A 91 26.30 7.05 47.34
C PRO A 91 27.34 5.95 47.61
N THR A 92 27.43 5.47 48.86
CA THR A 92 28.34 4.41 49.31
C THR A 92 27.69 3.02 49.39
N GLY A 93 26.44 2.86 48.96
CA GLY A 93 25.70 1.58 48.99
C GLY A 93 24.46 1.58 49.90
N PHE A 94 23.86 0.40 50.10
CA PHE A 94 22.66 0.22 50.93
C PHE A 94 23.00 0.26 52.42
N LYS A 95 22.42 1.20 53.17
CA LYS A 95 22.51 1.25 54.64
C LYS A 95 21.13 1.13 55.27
N LYS A 96 21.05 0.46 56.42
CA LYS A 96 19.81 0.40 57.22
C LYS A 96 19.48 1.80 57.73
N THR A 97 18.23 2.21 57.60
CA THR A 97 17.72 3.55 57.97
C THR A 97 17.97 3.95 59.43
N LYS A 98 18.29 3.02 60.33
CA LYS A 98 18.62 3.31 61.74
C LYS A 98 20.04 3.90 61.93
N GLU A 99 20.92 3.83 60.93
CA GLU A 99 22.33 4.26 61.06
C GLU A 99 22.64 5.59 60.32
N VAL A 100 21.62 6.26 59.76
CA VAL A 100 21.80 7.51 59.00
C VAL A 100 21.34 8.69 59.85
N ALA A 101 22.27 9.59 60.19
CA ALA A 101 21.97 10.81 60.94
C ALA A 101 21.07 11.76 60.11
N PRO A 102 20.05 12.40 60.73
CA PRO A 102 19.01 13.16 60.01
C PRO A 102 19.51 14.35 59.18
N GLU A 103 20.75 14.81 59.38
CA GLU A 103 21.32 15.96 58.67
C GLU A 103 22.07 15.60 57.37
N VAL A 104 22.25 14.31 57.04
CA VAL A 104 23.00 13.86 55.85
C VAL A 104 22.11 13.16 54.80
N SER A 105 20.81 13.47 54.74
CA SER A 105 19.98 13.05 53.60
C SER A 105 20.32 13.95 52.39
N VAL A 106 21.28 13.53 51.57
CA VAL A 106 21.78 14.26 50.39
C VAL A 106 20.66 14.42 49.35
N HIS A 107 19.88 15.48 49.48
CA HIS A 107 18.60 15.64 48.78
C HIS A 107 18.68 16.21 47.34
N LYS A 108 19.88 16.38 46.73
CA LYS A 108 20.01 17.17 45.48
C LYS A 108 20.62 16.49 44.25
N GLN A 109 21.25 15.32 44.35
CA GLN A 109 21.89 14.65 43.18
C GLN A 109 21.15 13.39 42.69
N THR A 110 20.58 12.57 43.58
CA THR A 110 19.96 11.29 43.20
C THR A 110 18.64 11.45 42.43
N GLY A 111 17.87 12.51 42.72
CA GLY A 111 16.58 12.78 42.06
C GLY A 111 16.68 13.19 40.59
N LYS A 112 17.77 13.84 40.17
CA LYS A 112 17.93 14.28 38.77
C LYS A 112 18.22 13.12 37.81
N ARG A 113 19.03 12.15 38.22
CA ARG A 113 19.36 10.97 37.39
C ARG A 113 18.15 10.04 37.24
N LEU A 114 17.37 9.87 38.31
CA LEU A 114 16.16 9.04 38.29
C LEU A 114 15.06 9.65 37.39
N ASN A 115 14.87 10.97 37.44
CA ASN A 115 13.94 11.66 36.53
C ASN A 115 14.38 11.54 35.06
N GLY A 116 15.68 11.58 34.78
CA GLY A 116 16.21 11.37 33.43
C GLY A 116 15.92 9.97 32.89
N MET A 117 16.04 8.93 33.73
CA MET A 117 15.71 7.55 33.35
C MET A 117 14.21 7.36 33.08
N ILE A 118 13.34 8.00 33.87
CA ILE A 118 11.88 7.96 33.67
C ILE A 118 11.49 8.64 32.35
N ILE A 119 12.04 9.82 32.06
CA ILE A 119 11.77 10.54 30.81
C ILE A 119 12.31 9.76 29.61
N GLY A 120 13.53 9.21 29.70
CA GLY A 120 14.10 8.38 28.65
C GLY A 120 13.26 7.13 28.35
N GLY A 121 12.78 6.44 29.39
CA GLY A 121 11.87 5.30 29.24
C GLY A 121 10.53 5.68 28.60
N LEU A 122 9.93 6.80 29.02
CA LEU A 122 8.68 7.30 28.43
C LEU A 122 8.83 7.68 26.96
N VAL A 123 9.97 8.28 26.55
CA VAL A 123 10.25 8.60 25.15
C VAL A 123 10.38 7.33 24.30
N VAL A 124 11.07 6.30 24.80
CA VAL A 124 11.18 5.01 24.09
C VAL A 124 9.81 4.35 23.94
N VAL A 125 8.95 4.39 24.96
CA VAL A 125 7.58 3.88 24.86
C VAL A 125 6.75 4.64 23.85
N VAL A 126 6.81 5.97 23.84
CA VAL A 126 6.11 6.79 22.86
C VAL A 126 6.61 6.47 21.45
N LEU A 127 7.92 6.28 21.26
CA LEU A 127 8.49 5.87 19.98
C LEU A 127 8.06 4.46 19.54
N LEU A 128 7.99 3.49 20.46
CA LEU A 128 7.51 2.13 20.18
C LEU A 128 6.00 2.11 19.86
N LEU A 129 5.19 2.88 20.60
CA LEU A 129 3.75 3.00 20.31
C LEU A 129 3.49 3.73 18.98
N ILE A 130 4.32 4.71 18.64
CA ILE A 130 4.25 5.37 17.33
C ILE A 130 4.74 4.43 16.23
N SER A 131 5.80 3.63 16.44
CA SER A 131 6.25 2.68 15.44
C SER A 131 5.19 1.61 15.18
N ASP A 132 4.59 1.04 16.23
CA ASP A 132 3.50 0.07 16.10
C ASP A 132 2.29 0.67 15.36
N ARG A 133 2.00 1.97 15.54
CA ARG A 133 0.93 2.66 14.80
C ARG A 133 1.30 3.01 13.36
N ILE A 134 2.59 3.15 13.04
CA ILE A 134 3.12 3.38 11.67
C ILE A 134 3.26 2.04 10.93
N PHE A 135 3.65 0.95 11.60
CA PHE A 135 3.76 -0.39 11.03
C PHE A 135 2.38 -1.08 10.92
N ASN A 136 1.48 -0.94 11.89
CA ASN A 136 0.10 -1.43 11.75
C ASN A 136 -0.75 -0.57 10.80
N PHE A 137 -0.26 0.61 10.40
CA PHE A 137 -0.91 1.43 9.38
C PHE A 137 -0.94 0.73 8.01
N THR A 138 -0.06 -0.24 7.77
CA THR A 138 -0.10 -1.04 6.53
C THR A 138 -1.09 -2.20 6.60
N GLY A 139 -1.64 -2.56 7.77
CA GLY A 139 -2.59 -3.68 7.92
C GLY A 139 -2.08 -4.97 7.25
N ILE A 140 -0.79 -5.26 7.43
CA ILE A 140 -0.11 -6.43 6.88
C ILE A 140 0.16 -7.36 8.06
N SER A 141 -0.75 -8.32 8.28
CA SER A 141 -0.39 -9.54 8.99
C SER A 141 0.45 -10.37 8.04
N ASP A 142 1.74 -10.50 8.31
CA ASP A 142 2.59 -11.47 7.60
C ASP A 142 2.07 -12.88 7.93
N ILE A 143 1.76 -13.64 6.86
CA ILE A 143 1.02 -14.91 6.79
C ILE A 143 -0.51 -14.69 6.73
N PRO A 144 -1.17 -14.91 5.56
CA PRO A 144 -2.62 -14.87 5.47
C PRO A 144 -3.19 -15.98 6.35
N ASP A 145 -3.94 -15.62 7.38
CA ASP A 145 -4.75 -16.58 8.14
C ASP A 145 -5.79 -17.18 7.17
N PRO A 146 -5.65 -18.44 6.74
CA PRO A 146 -6.59 -19.04 5.82
C PRO A 146 -8.01 -19.02 6.41
N ASP A 147 -8.11 -19.14 7.74
CA ASP A 147 -9.37 -19.19 8.48
C ASP A 147 -10.10 -17.83 8.52
N LYS A 148 -9.46 -16.75 8.05
CA LYS A 148 -10.07 -15.42 7.88
C LYS A 148 -9.98 -14.90 6.46
N SER A 149 -10.04 -15.80 5.49
CA SER A 149 -10.02 -15.43 4.08
C SER A 149 -11.24 -15.92 3.32
N ILE A 150 -11.82 -15.03 2.51
CA ILE A 150 -13.10 -15.23 1.86
C ILE A 150 -13.09 -14.79 0.40
N ALA A 151 -13.73 -15.59 -0.46
CA ALA A 151 -14.08 -15.20 -1.82
C ALA A 151 -15.61 -15.15 -1.96
N VAL A 152 -16.15 -14.06 -2.51
CA VAL A 152 -17.58 -13.91 -2.79
C VAL A 152 -17.82 -14.25 -4.27
N LEU A 153 -18.38 -15.43 -4.53
CA LEU A 153 -18.67 -15.87 -5.88
C LEU A 153 -19.90 -15.14 -6.44
N PRO A 154 -20.04 -15.01 -7.77
CA PRO A 154 -21.25 -14.44 -8.38
C PRO A 154 -22.51 -15.17 -7.91
N PHE A 155 -23.49 -14.46 -7.35
CA PHE A 155 -24.74 -15.08 -6.92
C PHE A 155 -25.59 -15.47 -8.13
N GLU A 156 -26.26 -16.60 -8.04
CA GLU A 156 -27.16 -17.09 -9.08
C GLU A 156 -28.40 -16.19 -9.18
N ASN A 157 -28.73 -15.75 -10.41
CA ASN A 157 -29.98 -15.06 -10.66
C ASN A 157 -31.12 -16.09 -10.78
N MET A 158 -32.02 -16.13 -9.78
CA MET A 158 -33.23 -16.94 -9.81
C MET A 158 -34.48 -16.13 -10.21
N SER A 159 -34.27 -14.99 -10.86
CA SER A 159 -35.29 -14.09 -11.41
C SER A 159 -35.30 -14.18 -12.94
N GLY A 160 -36.05 -13.30 -13.62
CA GLY A 160 -35.97 -13.20 -15.08
C GLY A 160 -34.61 -12.68 -15.58
N ASP A 161 -34.29 -12.93 -16.85
CA ASP A 161 -33.04 -12.46 -17.49
C ASP A 161 -32.88 -10.92 -17.43
N GLU A 162 -34.00 -10.20 -17.44
CA GLU A 162 -34.05 -8.75 -17.30
C GLU A 162 -33.48 -8.25 -15.97
N ASP A 163 -33.49 -9.09 -14.92
CA ASP A 163 -32.98 -8.77 -13.58
C ASP A 163 -31.54 -9.26 -13.34
N ALA A 164 -30.85 -9.79 -14.36
CA ALA A 164 -29.47 -10.26 -14.21
C ALA A 164 -28.50 -9.15 -13.75
N TYR A 165 -28.73 -7.90 -14.19
CA TYR A 165 -27.94 -6.75 -13.71
C TYR A 165 -28.12 -6.51 -12.20
N PHE A 166 -29.32 -6.82 -11.68
CA PHE A 166 -29.65 -6.61 -10.28
C PHE A 166 -28.92 -7.62 -9.40
N ALA A 167 -28.99 -8.91 -9.76
CA ALA A 167 -28.27 -9.96 -9.03
C ALA A 167 -26.74 -9.71 -9.02
N SER A 168 -26.17 -9.37 -10.18
CA SER A 168 -24.75 -9.03 -10.30
C SER A 168 -24.38 -7.79 -9.47
N GLY A 169 -25.22 -6.76 -9.50
CA GLY A 169 -25.01 -5.53 -8.76
C GLY A 169 -25.10 -5.70 -7.24
N VAL A 170 -26.08 -6.44 -6.74
CA VAL A 170 -26.22 -6.74 -5.31
C VAL A 170 -25.06 -7.61 -4.81
N THR A 171 -24.58 -8.55 -5.62
CA THR A 171 -23.38 -9.35 -5.29
C THR A 171 -22.16 -8.44 -5.11
N GLU A 172 -21.97 -7.46 -6.00
CA GLU A 172 -20.89 -6.49 -5.91
C GLU A 172 -20.97 -5.65 -4.63
N ASP A 173 -22.18 -5.20 -4.27
CA ASP A 173 -22.36 -4.42 -3.06
C ASP A 173 -22.12 -5.25 -1.79
N ILE A 174 -22.55 -6.51 -1.74
CA ILE A 174 -22.25 -7.43 -0.64
C ILE A 174 -20.74 -7.61 -0.49
N LEU A 175 -20.04 -7.90 -1.59
CA LEU A 175 -18.58 -8.00 -1.60
C LEU A 175 -17.93 -6.71 -1.09
N THR A 176 -18.43 -5.54 -1.54
CA THR A 176 -17.92 -4.23 -1.13
C THR A 176 -18.13 -3.99 0.37
N HIS A 177 -19.25 -4.42 0.95
CA HIS A 177 -19.47 -4.33 2.40
C HIS A 177 -18.49 -5.23 3.16
N ILE A 178 -18.36 -6.50 2.76
CA ILE A 178 -17.43 -7.44 3.41
C ILE A 178 -15.98 -6.94 3.30
N SER A 179 -15.61 -6.30 2.19
CA SER A 179 -14.25 -5.77 1.95
C SER A 179 -13.80 -4.71 2.98
N LYS A 180 -14.76 -4.02 3.61
CA LYS A 180 -14.50 -3.01 4.65
C LYS A 180 -14.01 -3.61 5.96
N ILE A 181 -14.13 -4.93 6.16
CA ILE A 181 -13.73 -5.62 7.39
C ILE A 181 -12.24 -5.95 7.32
N GLY A 182 -11.41 -5.23 8.07
CA GLY A 182 -9.95 -5.37 8.01
C GLY A 182 -9.40 -6.67 8.60
N ASP A 183 -10.15 -7.32 9.50
CA ASP A 183 -9.79 -8.62 10.07
C ASP A 183 -10.10 -9.78 9.10
N LEU A 184 -10.67 -9.50 7.91
CA LEU A 184 -10.88 -10.47 6.83
C LEU A 184 -10.00 -10.14 5.64
N ARG A 185 -9.40 -11.16 5.03
CA ARG A 185 -8.83 -11.07 3.68
C ARG A 185 -9.90 -11.40 2.65
N VAL A 186 -10.33 -10.38 1.91
CA VAL A 186 -11.44 -10.50 0.96
C VAL A 186 -10.90 -10.40 -0.46
N LEU A 187 -11.07 -11.45 -1.26
CA LEU A 187 -10.60 -11.42 -2.65
C LEU A 187 -11.31 -10.32 -3.45
N SER A 188 -10.53 -9.60 -4.24
CA SER A 188 -11.01 -8.55 -5.12
C SER A 188 -11.90 -9.12 -6.21
N ARG A 189 -12.99 -8.43 -6.52
CA ARG A 189 -13.86 -8.77 -7.64
C ARG A 189 -13.13 -8.98 -8.97
N PHE A 190 -12.04 -8.24 -9.20
CA PHE A 190 -11.26 -8.33 -10.43
C PHE A 190 -10.70 -9.75 -10.68
N THR A 191 -10.48 -10.53 -9.62
CA THR A 191 -10.06 -11.92 -9.72
C THR A 191 -11.23 -12.88 -9.99
N LEU A 192 -12.44 -12.57 -9.51
CA LEU A 192 -13.60 -13.49 -9.57
C LEU A 192 -14.53 -13.25 -10.76
N LYS A 193 -14.52 -12.06 -11.37
CA LYS A 193 -15.48 -11.65 -12.42
C LYS A 193 -15.59 -12.66 -13.57
N ASP A 194 -14.46 -13.19 -14.03
CA ASP A 194 -14.39 -14.13 -15.17
C ASP A 194 -14.00 -15.55 -14.72
N TYR A 195 -14.09 -15.83 -13.42
CA TYR A 195 -13.70 -17.13 -12.87
C TYR A 195 -14.80 -18.16 -13.13
N ASP A 196 -14.47 -19.21 -13.90
CA ASP A 196 -15.40 -20.29 -14.19
C ASP A 196 -15.46 -21.28 -13.03
N THR A 197 -16.63 -21.34 -12.39
CA THR A 197 -16.94 -22.27 -11.30
C THR A 197 -17.60 -23.56 -11.79
N LYS A 198 -17.94 -23.67 -13.08
CA LYS A 198 -18.71 -24.82 -13.59
C LYS A 198 -17.90 -26.10 -13.50
N GLY A 199 -18.51 -27.11 -12.87
CA GLY A 199 -17.94 -28.45 -12.76
C GLY A 199 -16.79 -28.58 -11.74
N LYS A 200 -16.48 -27.53 -10.99
CA LYS A 200 -15.48 -27.56 -9.91
C LYS A 200 -16.13 -27.76 -8.55
N SER A 201 -15.46 -28.49 -7.65
CA SER A 201 -15.85 -28.58 -6.25
C SER A 201 -15.49 -27.31 -5.48
N VAL A 202 -16.11 -27.09 -4.32
CA VAL A 202 -15.76 -25.99 -3.40
C VAL A 202 -14.29 -26.08 -2.99
N GLU A 203 -13.79 -27.30 -2.74
CA GLU A 203 -12.40 -27.54 -2.36
C GLU A 203 -11.43 -27.10 -3.47
N GLU A 204 -11.73 -27.45 -4.73
CA GLU A 204 -10.92 -27.05 -5.89
C GLU A 204 -10.89 -25.53 -6.05
N ILE A 205 -12.07 -24.89 -5.98
CA ILE A 205 -12.19 -23.43 -6.08
C ILE A 205 -11.42 -22.75 -4.94
N GLY A 206 -11.60 -23.22 -3.71
CA GLY A 206 -10.93 -22.69 -2.52
C GLY A 206 -9.41 -22.80 -2.60
N LYS A 207 -8.90 -23.94 -3.09
CA LYS A 207 -7.45 -24.16 -3.30
C LYS A 207 -6.89 -23.27 -4.41
N GLU A 208 -7.58 -23.15 -5.55
CA GLU A 208 -7.15 -22.29 -6.66
C GLU A 208 -7.11 -20.80 -6.27
N LEU A 209 -8.11 -20.36 -5.51
CA LEU A 209 -8.22 -18.98 -5.02
C LEU A 209 -7.37 -18.73 -3.77
N GLY A 210 -6.89 -19.79 -3.13
CA GLY A 210 -6.12 -19.75 -1.90
C GLY A 210 -6.89 -19.13 -0.73
N VAL A 211 -8.19 -19.42 -0.58
CA VAL A 211 -9.05 -18.91 0.51
C VAL A 211 -9.57 -20.05 1.40
N GLY A 212 -9.88 -19.75 2.66
CA GLY A 212 -10.48 -20.71 3.58
C GLY A 212 -11.99 -20.82 3.46
N TYR A 213 -12.66 -19.80 2.92
CA TYR A 213 -14.12 -19.75 2.80
C TYR A 213 -14.60 -19.23 1.44
N LEU A 214 -15.70 -19.82 0.95
CA LEU A 214 -16.43 -19.35 -0.22
C LEU A 214 -17.84 -18.90 0.20
N LEU A 215 -18.21 -17.67 -0.17
CA LEU A 215 -19.59 -17.19 -0.07
C LEU A 215 -20.27 -17.39 -1.42
N THR A 216 -21.23 -18.30 -1.45
CA THR A 216 -22.14 -18.54 -2.57
C THR A 216 -23.54 -18.07 -2.22
N GLY A 217 -24.39 -17.93 -3.23
CA GLY A 217 -25.76 -17.51 -2.97
C GLY A 217 -26.61 -17.41 -4.22
N SER A 218 -27.86 -17.05 -4.00
CA SER A 218 -28.82 -16.79 -5.06
C SER A 218 -29.70 -15.59 -4.73
N ILE A 219 -30.15 -14.89 -5.76
CA ILE A 219 -30.98 -13.70 -5.65
C ILE A 219 -32.25 -13.93 -6.46
N ARG A 220 -33.40 -13.81 -5.78
CA ARG A 220 -34.71 -13.84 -6.40
C ARG A 220 -35.45 -12.55 -6.11
N LYS A 221 -35.79 -11.84 -7.17
CA LYS A 221 -36.62 -10.64 -7.15
C LYS A 221 -37.98 -10.98 -7.76
N ALA A 222 -39.05 -10.62 -7.06
CA ALA A 222 -40.43 -10.83 -7.50
C ALA A 222 -41.29 -9.63 -7.10
N GLY A 223 -41.40 -8.64 -7.99
CA GLY A 223 -42.05 -7.36 -7.69
C GLY A 223 -41.35 -6.63 -6.57
N GLU A 224 -42.05 -6.39 -5.46
CA GLU A 224 -41.50 -5.76 -4.25
C GLU A 224 -40.81 -6.75 -3.30
N ASN A 225 -40.90 -8.07 -3.54
CA ASN A 225 -40.28 -9.05 -2.67
C ASN A 225 -38.88 -9.41 -3.16
N LEU A 226 -37.94 -9.49 -2.22
CA LEU A 226 -36.55 -9.84 -2.44
C LEU A 226 -36.17 -11.00 -1.51
N ARG A 227 -35.65 -12.07 -2.09
CA ARG A 227 -35.00 -13.17 -1.36
C ARG A 227 -33.53 -13.21 -1.76
N ILE A 228 -32.65 -13.08 -0.78
CA ILE A 228 -31.22 -13.35 -0.93
C ILE A 228 -30.88 -14.57 -0.08
N SER A 229 -30.43 -15.64 -0.71
CA SER A 229 -29.94 -16.83 -0.04
C SER A 229 -28.42 -16.78 -0.05
N CYS A 230 -27.79 -16.85 1.12
CA CYS A 230 -26.35 -16.88 1.27
C CYS A 230 -25.92 -18.21 1.89
N GLN A 231 -24.81 -18.75 1.41
CA GLN A 231 -24.15 -19.90 2.01
C GLN A 231 -22.65 -19.63 2.09
N LEU A 232 -22.10 -19.75 3.30
CA LEU A 232 -20.67 -19.66 3.55
C LEU A 232 -20.13 -21.07 3.77
N VAL A 233 -19.23 -21.51 2.91
CA VAL A 233 -18.69 -22.87 2.90
C VAL A 233 -17.20 -22.85 3.23
N GLN A 234 -16.79 -23.62 4.23
CA GLN A 234 -15.38 -23.82 4.57
C GLN A 234 -14.71 -24.79 3.58
N VAL A 235 -13.50 -24.45 3.15
CA VAL A 235 -12.74 -25.23 2.15
C VAL A 235 -12.14 -26.51 2.75
N ASN A 236 -11.81 -26.54 4.06
CA ASN A 236 -11.29 -27.72 4.78
C ASN A 236 -11.65 -27.67 6.28
N PRO A 237 -12.23 -28.71 6.93
CA PRO A 237 -13.01 -29.84 6.41
C PRO A 237 -14.49 -29.47 6.17
N GLU A 238 -15.12 -30.05 5.13
CA GLU A 238 -16.43 -29.71 4.52
C GLU A 238 -17.70 -29.81 5.42
N GLU A 239 -17.63 -29.58 6.73
CA GLU A 239 -18.76 -29.76 7.64
C GLU A 239 -19.38 -28.46 8.17
N GLN A 240 -18.64 -27.35 8.16
CA GLN A 240 -19.15 -26.08 8.67
C GLN A 240 -19.65 -25.20 7.52
N THR A 241 -20.97 -25.20 7.36
CA THR A 241 -21.68 -24.28 6.48
C THR A 241 -22.61 -23.40 7.30
N TRP A 242 -22.51 -22.08 7.11
CA TRP A 242 -23.60 -21.18 7.49
C TRP A 242 -24.46 -20.97 6.25
N ALA A 243 -25.78 -21.03 6.44
CA ALA A 243 -26.73 -20.75 5.39
C ALA A 243 -27.86 -19.92 5.98
N GLU A 244 -28.20 -18.82 5.31
CA GLU A 244 -29.25 -17.91 5.76
C GLU A 244 -30.04 -17.37 4.57
N ASN A 245 -31.34 -17.20 4.79
CA ASN A 245 -32.25 -16.63 3.80
C ASN A 245 -32.76 -15.28 4.31
N PHE A 246 -32.50 -14.24 3.53
CA PHE A 246 -32.96 -12.89 3.80
C PHE A 246 -34.20 -12.62 2.95
N ASP A 247 -35.37 -12.83 3.56
CA ASP A 247 -36.68 -12.59 2.97
C ASP A 247 -37.21 -11.22 3.39
N LYS A 248 -37.09 -10.23 2.49
CA LYS A 248 -37.43 -8.84 2.79
C LYS A 248 -38.12 -8.16 1.62
N ARG A 249 -38.57 -6.92 1.85
CA ARG A 249 -39.04 -6.04 0.78
C ARG A 249 -37.85 -5.41 0.06
N MET A 250 -38.06 -5.00 -1.19
CA MET A 250 -37.04 -4.36 -2.02
C MET A 250 -36.49 -3.08 -1.38
N GLU A 251 -37.29 -2.37 -0.59
CA GLU A 251 -36.86 -1.18 0.17
C GLU A 251 -35.82 -1.47 1.25
N ASP A 252 -35.74 -2.72 1.71
CA ASP A 252 -34.78 -3.17 2.72
C ASP A 252 -33.47 -3.66 2.11
N VAL A 253 -33.30 -3.60 0.78
CA VAL A 253 -32.11 -4.15 0.08
C VAL A 253 -30.78 -3.67 0.69
N PHE A 254 -30.72 -2.42 1.14
CA PHE A 254 -29.52 -1.85 1.76
C PHE A 254 -29.27 -2.40 3.17
N ALA A 255 -30.34 -2.69 3.93
CA ALA A 255 -30.20 -3.32 5.25
C ALA A 255 -29.68 -4.75 5.11
N ILE A 256 -30.13 -5.50 4.10
CA ILE A 256 -29.67 -6.87 3.84
C ILE A 256 -28.16 -6.93 3.58
N GLN A 257 -27.63 -5.98 2.81
CA GLN A 257 -26.18 -5.93 2.52
C GLN A 257 -25.34 -5.83 3.81
N ASN A 258 -25.77 -5.00 4.76
CA ASN A 258 -25.15 -4.86 6.07
C ASN A 258 -25.36 -6.10 6.96
N GLU A 259 -26.58 -6.67 6.97
CA GLU A 259 -26.90 -7.90 7.71
C GLU A 259 -26.01 -9.06 7.25
N VAL A 260 -25.87 -9.26 5.93
CA VAL A 260 -24.99 -10.30 5.35
C VAL A 260 -23.54 -10.10 5.78
N ALA A 261 -22.99 -8.88 5.64
CA ALA A 261 -21.60 -8.61 6.03
C ALA A 261 -21.35 -8.84 7.52
N THR A 262 -22.33 -8.47 8.37
CA THR A 262 -22.25 -8.63 9.83
C THR A 262 -22.31 -10.11 10.24
N GLU A 263 -23.22 -10.90 9.66
CA GLU A 263 -23.31 -12.33 9.95
C GLU A 263 -22.09 -13.11 9.44
N VAL A 264 -21.56 -12.75 8.26
CA VAL A 264 -20.29 -13.30 7.76
C VAL A 264 -19.14 -12.98 8.73
N ALA A 265 -19.01 -11.73 9.18
CA ALA A 265 -17.98 -11.34 10.15
C ALA A 265 -18.09 -12.17 11.44
N LYS A 266 -19.30 -12.29 11.98
CA LYS A 266 -19.59 -13.04 13.20
C LYS A 266 -19.30 -14.53 13.06
N TYR A 267 -19.66 -15.14 11.95
CA TYR A 267 -19.40 -16.56 11.68
C TYR A 267 -17.90 -16.84 11.61
N LEU A 268 -17.15 -15.98 10.90
CA LEU A 268 -15.70 -16.06 10.77
C LEU A 268 -14.95 -15.53 12.01
N ARG A 269 -15.68 -15.13 13.05
CA ARG A 269 -15.14 -14.55 14.30
C ARG A 269 -14.21 -13.36 14.04
N ALA A 270 -14.50 -12.61 12.98
CA ALA A 270 -13.82 -11.37 12.65
C ALA A 270 -14.20 -10.28 13.64
N GLN A 271 -13.21 -9.51 14.10
CA GLN A 271 -13.42 -8.37 14.98
C GLN A 271 -13.77 -7.14 14.14
N LEU A 272 -14.91 -6.51 14.47
CA LEU A 272 -15.31 -5.23 13.89
C LEU A 272 -14.90 -4.10 14.82
N THR A 273 -14.23 -3.11 14.24
CA THR A 273 -13.98 -1.81 14.88
C THR A 273 -15.23 -0.94 14.77
N LYS A 274 -15.34 0.07 15.64
CA LYS A 274 -16.44 1.04 15.59
C LYS A 274 -16.49 1.83 14.26
N GLU A 275 -15.35 2.02 13.62
CA GLU A 275 -15.27 2.72 12.33
C GLU A 275 -15.81 1.83 11.21
N GLU A 276 -15.49 0.53 11.22
CA GLU A 276 -16.03 -0.46 10.28
C GLU A 276 -17.55 -0.62 10.47
N GLU A 277 -18.05 -0.76 11.70
CA GLU A 277 -19.50 -0.80 11.98
C GLU A 277 -20.22 0.45 11.42
N LYS A 278 -19.63 1.63 11.62
CA LYS A 278 -20.17 2.87 11.06
C LYS A 278 -20.19 2.82 9.54
N GLN A 279 -19.12 2.38 8.88
CA GLN A 279 -19.03 2.30 7.41
C GLN A 279 -19.96 1.25 6.80
N LEU A 280 -20.22 0.15 7.51
CA LEU A 280 -21.16 -0.89 7.11
C LEU A 280 -22.62 -0.42 7.21
N SER A 281 -22.94 0.45 8.16
CA SER A 281 -24.30 0.99 8.36
C SER A 281 -24.73 2.08 7.36
N ARG A 282 -23.82 2.55 6.49
CA ARG A 282 -24.09 3.63 5.54
C ARG A 282 -24.92 3.12 4.36
N LYS A 283 -26.07 3.74 4.13
CA LYS A 283 -26.86 3.48 2.93
C LYS A 283 -26.26 4.18 1.71
N PRO A 284 -26.30 3.55 0.53
CA PRO A 284 -25.79 4.16 -0.70
C PRO A 284 -26.70 5.27 -1.24
N THR A 285 -28.02 5.14 -1.10
CA THR A 285 -29.05 6.10 -1.52
C THR A 285 -30.36 5.84 -0.76
N GLU A 286 -31.26 6.82 -0.70
CA GLU A 286 -32.63 6.65 -0.21
C GLU A 286 -33.63 6.34 -1.35
N SER A 287 -33.19 6.33 -2.62
CA SER A 287 -34.05 6.09 -3.79
C SER A 287 -33.76 4.75 -4.46
N LEU A 288 -34.75 3.84 -4.42
CA LEU A 288 -34.68 2.57 -5.15
C LEU A 288 -34.61 2.76 -6.67
N GLU A 289 -35.22 3.83 -7.19
CA GLU A 289 -35.19 4.14 -8.63
C GLU A 289 -33.78 4.57 -9.06
N ALA A 290 -33.14 5.45 -8.29
CA ALA A 290 -31.76 5.85 -8.52
C ALA A 290 -30.82 4.65 -8.40
N TYR A 291 -31.03 3.80 -7.40
CA TYR A 291 -30.29 2.55 -7.20
C TYR A 291 -30.42 1.60 -8.40
N ASN A 292 -31.63 1.42 -8.92
CA ASN A 292 -31.86 0.56 -10.09
C ASN A 292 -31.08 1.04 -11.33
N LEU A 293 -31.16 2.35 -11.61
CA LEU A 293 -30.43 2.97 -12.72
C LEU A 293 -28.91 2.85 -12.53
N TYR A 294 -28.43 3.02 -11.30
CA TYR A 294 -27.04 2.80 -10.95
C TYR A 294 -26.58 1.37 -11.23
N LEU A 295 -27.31 0.33 -10.79
CA LEU A 295 -26.93 -1.07 -11.05
C LEU A 295 -26.94 -1.40 -12.55
N ARG A 296 -27.90 -0.86 -13.30
CA ARG A 296 -27.92 -0.98 -14.77
C ARG A 296 -26.69 -0.31 -15.38
N GLY A 297 -26.34 0.90 -14.93
CA GLY A 297 -25.13 1.61 -15.36
C GLY A 297 -23.86 0.83 -15.03
N LEU A 298 -23.80 0.24 -13.85
CA LEU A 298 -22.69 -0.59 -13.39
C LEU A 298 -22.51 -1.84 -14.26
N SER A 299 -23.60 -2.53 -14.62
CA SER A 299 -23.56 -3.66 -15.56
C SER A 299 -23.00 -3.25 -16.93
N ARG A 300 -23.41 -2.09 -17.47
CA ARG A 300 -22.91 -1.56 -18.75
C ARG A 300 -21.44 -1.16 -18.68
N PHE A 301 -21.04 -0.48 -17.61
CA PHE A 301 -19.66 -0.06 -17.36
C PHE A 301 -18.65 -1.23 -17.34
N GLN A 302 -19.13 -2.44 -17.01
CA GLN A 302 -18.32 -3.65 -16.91
C GLN A 302 -18.10 -4.39 -18.22
N GLN A 303 -18.82 -4.05 -19.29
CA GLN A 303 -18.70 -4.72 -20.60
C GLN A 303 -17.45 -4.28 -21.40
N GLU A 304 -16.65 -3.35 -20.86
CA GLU A 304 -15.36 -2.87 -21.39
C GLU A 304 -15.37 -2.42 -22.87
N LYS A 305 -16.54 -2.00 -23.37
CA LYS A 305 -16.72 -1.44 -24.72
C LYS A 305 -17.02 0.07 -24.67
N PRO A 306 -16.54 0.86 -25.64
CA PRO A 306 -16.82 2.30 -25.69
C PRO A 306 -18.32 2.62 -25.67
N GLU A 307 -19.12 1.90 -26.45
CA GLU A 307 -20.56 2.13 -26.58
C GLU A 307 -21.30 1.80 -25.28
N GLU A 308 -20.87 0.75 -24.59
CA GLU A 308 -21.42 0.35 -23.29
C GLU A 308 -21.04 1.36 -22.19
N ASN A 309 -19.83 1.93 -22.26
CA ASN A 309 -19.40 2.99 -21.34
C ASN A 309 -20.21 4.29 -21.52
N GLU A 310 -20.58 4.66 -22.76
CA GLU A 310 -21.49 5.78 -23.03
C GLU A 310 -22.89 5.53 -22.43
N LEU A 311 -23.42 4.32 -22.58
CA LEU A 311 -24.69 3.94 -21.95
C LEU A 311 -24.60 3.99 -20.42
N ALA A 312 -23.49 3.55 -19.84
CA ALA A 312 -23.24 3.65 -18.41
C ALA A 312 -23.26 5.11 -17.93
N ILE A 313 -22.56 6.02 -18.64
CA ILE A 313 -22.58 7.46 -18.35
C ILE A 313 -24.01 8.00 -18.34
N LYS A 314 -24.83 7.63 -19.33
CA LYS A 314 -26.24 8.06 -19.39
C LYS A 314 -27.04 7.57 -18.18
N LEU A 315 -26.89 6.30 -17.80
CA LEU A 315 -27.61 5.70 -16.67
C LEU A 315 -27.18 6.30 -15.34
N PHE A 316 -25.88 6.54 -15.11
CA PHE A 316 -25.41 7.21 -13.89
C PHE A 316 -25.92 8.65 -13.80
N LYS A 317 -25.97 9.38 -14.91
CA LYS A 317 -26.57 10.72 -14.93
C LYS A 317 -28.06 10.71 -14.59
N GLN A 318 -28.80 9.70 -15.06
CA GLN A 318 -30.22 9.55 -14.71
C GLN A 318 -30.40 9.23 -13.23
N ALA A 319 -29.57 8.35 -12.66
CA ALA A 319 -29.57 8.08 -11.22
C ALA A 319 -29.31 9.36 -10.41
N LEU A 320 -28.33 10.16 -10.82
CA LEU A 320 -27.97 11.42 -10.16
C LEU A 320 -28.99 12.55 -10.36
N ALA A 321 -29.83 12.48 -11.39
CA ALA A 321 -30.95 13.40 -11.55
C ALA A 321 -32.06 13.14 -10.52
N ILE A 322 -32.18 11.90 -10.05
CA ILE A 322 -33.15 11.48 -9.02
C ILE A 322 -32.56 11.71 -7.62
N ASP A 323 -31.32 11.28 -7.40
CA ASP A 323 -30.60 11.49 -6.15
C ASP A 323 -29.20 12.09 -6.42
N PRO A 324 -29.07 13.43 -6.35
CA PRO A 324 -27.79 14.11 -6.52
C PRO A 324 -26.73 13.75 -5.46
N GLY A 325 -27.17 13.25 -4.30
CA GLY A 325 -26.32 12.86 -3.17
C GLY A 325 -25.74 11.45 -3.29
N PHE A 326 -26.10 10.69 -4.34
CA PHE A 326 -25.68 9.30 -4.49
C PHE A 326 -24.18 9.18 -4.85
N THR A 327 -23.33 9.13 -3.82
CA THR A 327 -21.86 9.07 -3.92
C THR A 327 -21.38 7.99 -4.88
N SER A 328 -21.86 6.74 -4.77
CA SER A 328 -21.40 5.65 -5.63
C SER A 328 -21.71 5.91 -7.11
N ALA A 329 -22.88 6.46 -7.45
CA ALA A 329 -23.18 6.83 -8.83
C ALA A 329 -22.25 7.93 -9.36
N ARG A 330 -21.84 8.89 -8.53
CA ARG A 330 -20.83 9.92 -8.89
C ARG A 330 -19.45 9.30 -9.10
N VAL A 331 -19.01 8.39 -8.22
CA VAL A 331 -17.75 7.64 -8.34
C VAL A 331 -17.67 6.93 -9.69
N TYR A 332 -18.70 6.15 -10.04
CA TYR A 332 -18.69 5.40 -11.29
C TYR A 332 -18.86 6.29 -12.53
N LEU A 333 -19.57 7.42 -12.43
CA LEU A 333 -19.61 8.42 -13.50
C LEU A 333 -18.22 8.99 -13.79
N LEU A 334 -17.45 9.36 -12.75
CA LEU A 334 -16.07 9.83 -12.90
C LEU A 334 -15.16 8.72 -13.46
N GLY A 335 -15.36 7.48 -13.02
CA GLY A 335 -14.66 6.31 -13.55
C GLY A 335 -14.96 6.10 -15.04
N ALA A 336 -16.20 6.26 -15.48
CA ALA A 336 -16.62 6.13 -16.88
C ALA A 336 -16.00 7.22 -17.76
N TYR A 337 -15.97 8.46 -17.28
CA TYR A 337 -15.24 9.52 -17.98
C TYR A 337 -13.74 9.27 -18.05
N SER A 338 -13.14 8.79 -16.95
CA SER A 338 -11.73 8.41 -16.92
C SER A 338 -11.42 7.33 -17.98
N LYS A 339 -12.25 6.29 -18.09
CA LYS A 339 -12.13 5.26 -19.13
C LYS A 339 -12.22 5.86 -20.55
N SER A 340 -13.16 6.76 -20.80
CA SER A 340 -13.29 7.39 -22.11
C SER A 340 -12.03 8.14 -22.53
N ILE A 341 -11.35 8.79 -21.57
CA ILE A 341 -10.11 9.52 -21.83
C ILE A 341 -8.92 8.57 -21.99
N SER A 342 -8.74 7.64 -21.05
CA SER A 342 -7.52 6.84 -20.95
C SER A 342 -7.51 5.58 -21.83
N GLN A 343 -8.67 4.95 -22.02
CA GLN A 343 -8.81 3.68 -22.75
C GLN A 343 -9.37 3.86 -24.15
N TYR A 344 -10.27 4.82 -24.36
CA TYR A 344 -10.98 5.00 -25.64
C TYR A 344 -10.52 6.22 -26.45
N GLY A 345 -9.42 6.87 -26.04
CA GLY A 345 -8.70 7.83 -26.87
C GLY A 345 -9.28 9.25 -26.92
N LEU A 346 -10.23 9.61 -26.05
CA LEU A 346 -10.68 11.01 -25.90
C LEU A 346 -9.65 11.82 -25.10
N ARG A 347 -8.44 11.98 -25.63
CA ARG A 347 -7.38 12.75 -24.97
C ARG A 347 -7.65 14.25 -25.06
N SER A 348 -8.13 14.86 -23.97
CA SER A 348 -8.06 16.32 -23.78
C SER A 348 -7.54 16.63 -22.38
N TYR A 349 -6.50 17.45 -22.29
CA TYR A 349 -5.97 17.92 -21.00
C TYR A 349 -7.02 18.70 -20.19
N THR A 350 -7.92 19.44 -20.86
CA THR A 350 -9.01 20.16 -20.20
C THR A 350 -10.02 19.24 -19.50
N LEU A 351 -10.15 17.99 -19.98
CA LEU A 351 -11.04 16.99 -19.38
C LEU A 351 -10.44 16.42 -18.09
N TYR A 352 -9.11 16.27 -17.98
CA TYR A 352 -8.45 15.80 -16.76
C TYR A 352 -8.59 16.80 -15.60
N ASP A 353 -8.37 18.09 -15.84
CA ASP A 353 -8.54 19.11 -14.79
C ASP A 353 -10.01 19.20 -14.32
N SER A 354 -10.96 19.01 -15.25
CA SER A 354 -12.39 18.93 -14.92
C SER A 354 -12.72 17.71 -14.06
N LEU A 355 -12.11 16.55 -14.35
CA LEU A 355 -12.27 15.35 -13.54
C LEU A 355 -11.69 15.50 -12.13
N LEU A 356 -10.51 16.11 -12.02
CA LEU A 356 -9.89 16.39 -10.74
C LEU A 356 -10.80 17.28 -9.88
N LEU A 357 -11.31 18.38 -10.43
CA LEU A 357 -12.22 19.28 -9.72
C LEU A 357 -13.52 18.56 -9.29
N ALA A 358 -14.06 17.70 -10.14
CA ALA A 358 -15.26 16.93 -9.80
C ALA A 358 -15.00 15.89 -8.69
N ALA A 359 -13.82 15.25 -8.69
CA ALA A 359 -13.38 14.35 -7.62
C ALA A 359 -13.12 15.09 -6.29
N GLU A 360 -12.55 16.29 -6.34
CA GLU A 360 -12.36 17.14 -5.15
C GLU A 360 -13.72 17.51 -4.52
N ARG A 361 -14.69 17.92 -5.35
CA ARG A 361 -16.06 18.19 -4.88
C ARG A 361 -16.70 16.95 -4.27
N LEU A 362 -16.53 15.78 -4.90
CA LEU A 362 -17.07 14.53 -4.38
C LEU A 362 -16.56 14.21 -2.97
N VAL A 363 -15.25 14.34 -2.74
CA VAL A 363 -14.67 14.12 -1.41
C VAL A 363 -15.06 15.21 -0.41
N ASN A 364 -15.27 16.45 -0.86
CA ASN A 364 -15.79 17.51 0.03
C ASN A 364 -17.23 17.23 0.48
N ASP A 365 -18.07 16.68 -0.40
CA ASP A 365 -19.46 16.34 -0.10
C ASP A 365 -19.54 15.08 0.79
N ASP A 366 -18.65 14.12 0.58
CA ASP A 366 -18.59 12.86 1.31
C ASP A 366 -17.14 12.45 1.66
N PRO A 367 -16.55 13.05 2.72
CA PRO A 367 -15.15 12.85 3.07
C PRO A 367 -14.84 11.48 3.65
N GLU A 368 -15.88 10.68 3.94
CA GLU A 368 -15.77 9.38 4.58
C GLU A 368 -16.06 8.22 3.60
N SER A 369 -16.31 8.48 2.31
CA SER A 369 -16.42 7.43 1.29
C SER A 369 -15.03 6.94 0.85
N PRO A 370 -14.68 5.66 1.10
CA PRO A 370 -13.42 5.09 0.61
C PRO A 370 -13.31 5.16 -0.92
N GLU A 371 -14.42 4.97 -1.64
CA GLU A 371 -14.47 4.99 -3.10
C GLU A 371 -14.21 6.39 -3.67
N ALA A 372 -14.78 7.43 -3.05
CA ALA A 372 -14.52 8.83 -3.41
C ALA A 372 -13.05 9.20 -3.18
N LEU A 373 -12.51 8.84 -2.02
CA LEU A 373 -11.10 9.05 -1.67
C LEU A 373 -10.16 8.34 -2.66
N SER A 374 -10.48 7.09 -3.02
CA SER A 374 -9.75 6.30 -4.02
C SER A 374 -9.71 6.98 -5.38
N VAL A 375 -10.86 7.49 -5.85
CA VAL A 375 -10.94 8.22 -7.13
C VAL A 375 -10.10 9.51 -7.08
N LEU A 376 -10.20 10.31 -6.02
CA LEU A 376 -9.43 11.54 -5.91
C LEU A 376 -7.92 11.28 -5.82
N SER A 377 -7.52 10.27 -5.02
CA SER A 377 -6.12 9.84 -4.94
C SER A 377 -5.56 9.47 -6.31
N TYR A 378 -6.29 8.66 -7.08
CA TYR A 378 -5.87 8.25 -8.41
C TYR A 378 -5.75 9.44 -9.39
N ASN A 379 -6.63 10.44 -9.30
CA ASN A 379 -6.52 11.65 -10.11
C ASN A 379 -5.30 12.50 -9.73
N TYR A 380 -4.98 12.63 -8.43
CA TYR A 380 -3.74 13.30 -8.01
C TYR A 380 -2.48 12.52 -8.40
N LEU A 381 -2.52 11.19 -8.39
CA LEU A 381 -1.44 10.35 -8.94
C LEU A 381 -1.18 10.70 -10.41
N ILE A 382 -2.23 10.78 -11.24
CA ILE A 382 -2.11 11.17 -12.66
C ILE A 382 -1.57 12.59 -12.81
N LYS A 383 -2.01 13.53 -11.95
CA LYS A 383 -1.57 14.92 -12.00
C LYS A 383 -0.11 15.11 -11.53
N GLY A 384 0.43 14.17 -10.76
CA GLY A 384 1.77 14.26 -10.16
C GLY A 384 1.79 14.86 -8.74
N ASP A 385 0.65 15.16 -8.13
CA ASP A 385 0.59 15.67 -6.74
C ASP A 385 0.62 14.50 -5.74
N TYR A 386 1.79 13.88 -5.64
CA TYR A 386 1.96 12.63 -4.88
C TYR A 386 1.68 12.79 -3.39
N LYS A 387 1.92 13.97 -2.82
CA LYS A 387 1.70 14.21 -1.38
C LYS A 387 0.23 14.12 -1.04
N LYS A 388 -0.65 14.84 -1.76
CA LYS A 388 -2.09 14.76 -1.52
C LYS A 388 -2.64 13.37 -1.80
N ALA A 389 -2.15 12.72 -2.85
CA ALA A 389 -2.60 11.39 -3.24
C ALA A 389 -2.32 10.35 -2.15
N ILE A 390 -1.14 10.40 -1.50
CA ILE A 390 -0.79 9.45 -0.43
C ILE A 390 -1.79 9.55 0.73
N ASP A 391 -2.00 10.74 1.29
CA ASP A 391 -2.91 10.92 2.45
C ASP A 391 -4.33 10.39 2.16
N LEU A 392 -4.81 10.61 0.93
CA LEU A 392 -6.12 10.13 0.46
C LEU A 392 -6.17 8.62 0.29
N SER A 393 -5.16 8.03 -0.34
CA SER A 393 -5.04 6.58 -0.50
C SER A 393 -4.98 5.87 0.85
N GLU A 394 -4.20 6.41 1.77
CA GLU A 394 -4.09 5.87 3.13
C GLU A 394 -5.42 5.95 3.87
N LYS A 395 -6.16 7.06 3.75
CA LYS A 395 -7.51 7.16 4.32
C LYS A 395 -8.48 6.17 3.68
N ALA A 396 -8.44 6.01 2.35
CA ALA A 396 -9.27 5.06 1.63
C ALA A 396 -9.02 3.62 2.12
N ILE A 397 -7.75 3.22 2.28
CA ILE A 397 -7.36 1.90 2.79
C ILE A 397 -7.81 1.69 4.23
N ARG A 398 -7.73 2.70 5.10
CA ARG A 398 -8.28 2.56 6.48
C ARG A 398 -9.78 2.30 6.50
N LEU A 399 -10.52 2.90 5.57
CA LEU A 399 -11.98 2.77 5.49
C LEU A 399 -12.43 1.55 4.69
N ASN A 400 -11.59 1.04 3.80
CA ASN A 400 -11.77 -0.21 3.08
C ASN A 400 -10.41 -0.96 2.94
N PRO A 401 -10.04 -1.78 3.92
CA PRO A 401 -8.72 -2.42 3.98
C PRO A 401 -8.45 -3.47 2.89
N ASN A 402 -9.49 -3.94 2.19
CA ASN A 402 -9.39 -4.89 1.09
C ASN A 402 -9.59 -4.25 -0.29
N ASP A 403 -9.70 -2.92 -0.40
CA ASP A 403 -9.76 -2.26 -1.70
C ASP A 403 -8.40 -2.30 -2.42
N SER A 404 -8.23 -3.33 -3.25
CA SER A 404 -7.01 -3.54 -4.02
C SER A 404 -6.63 -2.36 -4.92
N LYS A 405 -7.60 -1.54 -5.37
CA LYS A 405 -7.32 -0.36 -6.20
C LYS A 405 -6.62 0.73 -5.40
N SER A 406 -7.10 1.03 -4.19
CA SER A 406 -6.47 2.03 -3.31
C SER A 406 -5.09 1.58 -2.84
N ILE A 407 -4.92 0.29 -2.52
CA ILE A 407 -3.62 -0.29 -2.13
C ILE A 407 -2.62 -0.20 -3.29
N ASN A 408 -3.04 -0.57 -4.50
CA ASN A 408 -2.18 -0.45 -5.69
C ASN A 408 -1.81 1.01 -5.98
N THR A 409 -2.75 1.94 -5.82
CA THR A 409 -2.50 3.38 -6.02
C THR A 409 -1.47 3.89 -5.01
N LEU A 410 -1.55 3.49 -3.73
CA LEU A 410 -0.55 3.83 -2.73
C LEU A 410 0.82 3.25 -3.08
N GLY A 411 0.88 1.98 -3.50
CA GLY A 411 2.12 1.35 -3.95
C GLY A 411 2.77 2.11 -5.11
N LEU A 412 1.99 2.54 -6.10
CA LEU A 412 2.49 3.34 -7.23
C LEU A 412 3.03 4.71 -6.76
N LEU A 413 2.32 5.38 -5.87
CA LEU A 413 2.74 6.66 -5.30
C LEU A 413 4.07 6.53 -4.53
N LEU A 414 4.19 5.52 -3.67
CA LEU A 414 5.41 5.28 -2.90
C LEU A 414 6.58 4.88 -3.81
N ARG A 415 6.33 4.04 -4.82
CA ARG A 415 7.34 3.69 -5.83
C ARG A 415 7.85 4.93 -6.57
N ASN A 416 6.94 5.79 -7.02
CA ASN A 416 7.30 7.01 -7.76
C ASN A 416 8.03 8.04 -6.87
N GLN A 417 7.80 8.04 -5.55
CA GLN A 417 8.61 8.81 -4.59
C GLN A 417 9.96 8.14 -4.22
N GLY A 418 10.27 6.98 -4.82
CA GLY A 418 11.47 6.21 -4.51
C GLY A 418 11.46 5.51 -3.14
N LYS A 419 10.31 5.38 -2.49
CA LYS A 419 10.09 4.63 -1.23
C LYS A 419 9.77 3.16 -1.55
N ILE A 420 10.72 2.48 -2.20
CA ILE A 420 10.51 1.14 -2.79
C ILE A 420 10.24 0.07 -1.73
N ASP A 421 10.94 0.17 -0.60
CA ASP A 421 10.79 -0.70 0.58
C ASP A 421 9.37 -0.70 1.16
N GLN A 422 8.67 0.43 1.07
CA GLN A 422 7.27 0.56 1.51
C GLN A 422 6.28 0.16 0.40
N ALA A 423 6.65 0.30 -0.87
CA ALA A 423 5.80 -0.04 -2.01
C ALA A 423 5.66 -1.57 -2.22
N ILE A 424 6.75 -2.33 -2.04
CA ILE A 424 6.77 -3.79 -2.26
C ILE A 424 5.71 -4.52 -1.42
N PRO A 425 5.58 -4.31 -0.09
CA PRO A 425 4.57 -4.97 0.72
C PRO A 425 3.13 -4.69 0.24
N LEU A 426 2.86 -3.47 -0.21
CA LEU A 426 1.55 -3.12 -0.76
C LEU A 426 1.26 -3.87 -2.07
N PHE A 427 2.23 -3.97 -2.97
CA PHE A 427 2.06 -4.74 -4.20
C PHE A 427 1.93 -6.25 -3.96
N LYS A 428 2.63 -6.79 -2.95
CA LYS A 428 2.43 -8.17 -2.49
C LYS A 428 1.00 -8.38 -2.00
N LYS A 429 0.47 -7.48 -1.16
CA LYS A 429 -0.93 -7.51 -0.71
C LYS A 429 -1.91 -7.44 -1.87
N VAL A 430 -1.69 -6.57 -2.86
CA VAL A 430 -2.54 -6.50 -4.07
C VAL A 430 -2.56 -7.84 -4.81
N LYS A 431 -1.42 -8.52 -4.92
CA LYS A 431 -1.32 -9.85 -5.52
C LYS A 431 -2.10 -10.90 -4.73
N GLU A 432 -2.04 -10.87 -3.40
CA GLU A 432 -2.81 -11.76 -2.52
C GLU A 432 -4.32 -11.56 -2.63
N LEU A 433 -4.77 -10.33 -2.88
CA LEU A 433 -6.18 -10.01 -3.11
C LEU A 433 -6.63 -10.34 -4.55
N ASN A 434 -5.69 -10.57 -5.48
CA ASN A 434 -5.96 -10.81 -6.91
C ASN A 434 -5.20 -12.02 -7.47
N PRO A 435 -5.36 -13.23 -6.90
CA PRO A 435 -4.55 -14.41 -7.23
C PRO A 435 -4.64 -14.87 -8.70
N LEU A 436 -5.71 -14.55 -9.43
CA LEU A 436 -5.89 -14.96 -10.83
C LEU A 436 -5.52 -13.88 -11.85
N ARG A 437 -5.10 -12.69 -11.39
CA ARG A 437 -4.77 -11.53 -12.24
C ARG A 437 -3.33 -11.08 -12.06
N LEU A 438 -2.44 -12.03 -11.86
CA LEU A 438 -1.04 -11.82 -11.50
C LEU A 438 -0.30 -10.91 -12.50
N GLN A 439 -0.58 -11.06 -13.80
CA GLN A 439 0.08 -10.32 -14.89
C GLN A 439 0.06 -8.79 -14.72
N VAL A 440 -1.06 -8.20 -14.29
CA VAL A 440 -1.17 -6.74 -14.14
C VAL A 440 -0.34 -6.21 -12.97
N PHE A 441 -0.21 -7.03 -11.91
CA PHE A 441 0.44 -6.62 -10.66
C PHE A 441 1.90 -7.05 -10.56
N ASN A 442 2.29 -8.11 -11.27
CA ASN A 442 3.67 -8.57 -11.34
C ASN A 442 4.59 -7.52 -11.96
N TYR A 443 4.12 -6.73 -12.93
CA TYR A 443 4.90 -5.62 -13.49
C TYR A 443 5.37 -4.64 -12.41
N ASN A 444 4.50 -4.31 -11.43
CA ASN A 444 4.83 -3.36 -10.38
C ASN A 444 5.90 -3.91 -9.42
N LEU A 445 5.81 -5.19 -9.04
CA LEU A 445 6.82 -5.87 -8.24
C LEU A 445 8.14 -6.00 -8.99
N GLY A 446 8.10 -6.48 -10.24
CA GLY A 446 9.28 -6.61 -11.09
C GLY A 446 10.04 -5.30 -11.23
N THR A 447 9.31 -4.20 -11.46
CA THR A 447 9.88 -2.84 -11.52
C THR A 447 10.55 -2.44 -10.20
N CYS A 448 9.93 -2.73 -9.04
CA CYS A 448 10.53 -2.41 -7.76
C CYS A 448 11.85 -3.16 -7.54
N TYR A 449 11.88 -4.46 -7.86
CA TYR A 449 13.10 -5.26 -7.74
C TYR A 449 14.19 -4.83 -8.74
N GLU A 450 13.80 -4.44 -9.96
CA GLU A 450 14.72 -3.88 -10.97
C GLU A 450 15.37 -2.58 -10.48
N LEU A 451 14.58 -1.65 -9.92
CA LEU A 451 15.07 -0.39 -9.33
C LEU A 451 16.08 -0.60 -8.20
N LEU A 452 16.01 -1.74 -7.50
CA LEU A 452 16.94 -2.13 -6.44
C LEU A 452 18.14 -2.93 -6.96
N GLY A 453 18.22 -3.22 -8.27
CA GLY A 453 19.22 -4.10 -8.86
C GLY A 453 19.10 -5.56 -8.42
N MET A 454 17.91 -5.98 -7.97
CA MET A 454 17.58 -7.37 -7.61
C MET A 454 17.04 -8.10 -8.85
N TYR A 455 17.87 -8.21 -9.88
CA TYR A 455 17.46 -8.64 -11.22
C TYR A 455 16.88 -10.04 -11.30
N ASP A 456 17.35 -10.99 -10.49
CA ASP A 456 16.80 -12.34 -10.47
C ASP A 456 15.31 -12.34 -10.09
N MET A 457 14.97 -11.58 -9.04
CA MET A 457 13.58 -11.40 -8.60
C MET A 457 12.77 -10.65 -9.65
N ALA A 458 13.33 -9.57 -10.22
CA ALA A 458 12.66 -8.81 -11.27
C ALA A 458 12.31 -9.68 -12.49
N ASN A 459 13.27 -10.49 -12.95
CA ASN A 459 13.09 -11.46 -14.03
C ASN A 459 12.00 -12.48 -13.71
N THR A 460 11.92 -13.01 -12.48
CA THR A 460 10.83 -13.92 -12.09
C THR A 460 9.45 -13.28 -12.33
N TYR A 461 9.26 -12.04 -11.89
CA TYR A 461 7.96 -11.36 -12.04
C TYR A 461 7.65 -11.01 -13.50
N PHE A 462 8.62 -10.49 -14.26
CA PHE A 462 8.39 -10.15 -15.66
C PHE A 462 8.18 -11.40 -16.54
N ASN A 463 8.97 -12.47 -16.33
CA ASN A 463 8.80 -13.74 -17.07
C ASN A 463 7.44 -14.37 -16.83
N SER A 464 6.97 -14.42 -15.57
CA SER A 464 5.64 -14.95 -15.26
C SER A 464 4.49 -14.21 -15.97
N THR A 465 4.72 -12.96 -16.39
CA THR A 465 3.74 -12.17 -17.15
C THR A 465 3.77 -12.53 -18.64
N ILE A 466 4.96 -12.63 -19.23
CA ILE A 466 5.09 -12.99 -20.66
C ILE A 466 4.80 -14.46 -20.95
N GLU A 467 4.91 -15.36 -19.96
CA GLU A 467 4.44 -16.74 -20.07
C GLU A 467 2.94 -16.82 -20.37
N LEU A 468 2.15 -15.90 -19.80
CA LEU A 468 0.70 -15.80 -20.02
C LEU A 468 0.36 -14.89 -21.21
N SER A 469 1.13 -13.83 -21.42
CA SER A 469 0.94 -12.83 -22.48
C SER A 469 2.24 -12.61 -23.25
N PRO A 470 2.60 -13.50 -24.21
CA PRO A 470 3.90 -13.46 -24.90
C PRO A 470 4.19 -12.18 -25.70
N ASN A 471 3.19 -11.34 -25.98
CA ASN A 471 3.34 -10.09 -26.73
C ASN A 471 3.22 -8.84 -25.83
N ASP A 472 3.37 -8.99 -24.51
CA ASP A 472 3.39 -7.83 -23.61
C ASP A 472 4.69 -7.03 -23.79
N LEU A 473 4.61 -6.00 -24.64
CA LEU A 473 5.73 -5.12 -25.00
C LEU A 473 6.40 -4.47 -23.79
N ILE A 474 5.64 -4.18 -22.73
CA ILE A 474 6.18 -3.49 -21.55
C ILE A 474 7.08 -4.45 -20.78
N ASN A 475 6.66 -5.69 -20.58
CA ASN A 475 7.46 -6.69 -19.89
C ASN A 475 8.67 -7.15 -20.74
N ILE A 476 8.51 -7.23 -22.07
CA ILE A 476 9.63 -7.51 -22.98
C ILE A 476 10.70 -6.41 -22.90
N ASP A 477 10.29 -5.13 -22.91
CA ASP A 477 11.20 -3.98 -22.75
C ASP A 477 12.00 -4.06 -21.44
N ARG A 478 11.35 -4.40 -20.32
CA ARG A 478 12.05 -4.58 -19.03
C ARG A 478 13.01 -5.76 -19.02
N LEU A 479 12.63 -6.90 -19.59
CA LEU A 479 13.52 -8.06 -19.71
C LEU A 479 14.71 -7.80 -20.65
N ALA A 480 14.49 -7.06 -21.74
CA ALA A 480 15.55 -6.60 -22.63
C ALA A 480 16.53 -5.67 -21.89
N HIS A 481 16.01 -4.72 -21.09
CA HIS A 481 16.83 -3.85 -20.25
C HIS A 481 17.63 -4.64 -19.21
N ILE A 482 17.01 -5.57 -18.47
CA ILE A 482 17.70 -6.39 -17.47
C ILE A 482 18.79 -7.27 -18.11
N SER A 483 18.48 -7.96 -19.20
CA SER A 483 19.46 -8.78 -19.92
C SER A 483 20.64 -7.94 -20.40
N LEU A 484 20.40 -6.71 -20.85
CA LEU A 484 21.43 -5.79 -21.29
C LEU A 484 22.35 -5.36 -20.14
N VAL A 485 21.80 -4.87 -19.02
CA VAL A 485 22.60 -4.40 -17.87
C VAL A 485 23.32 -5.54 -17.13
N THR A 486 22.86 -6.79 -17.31
CA THR A 486 23.52 -8.00 -16.80
C THR A 486 24.46 -8.65 -17.82
N ASN A 487 24.71 -8.01 -18.97
CA ASN A 487 25.59 -8.46 -20.06
C ASN A 487 25.18 -9.78 -20.72
N GLN A 488 23.89 -10.11 -20.70
CA GLN A 488 23.30 -11.27 -21.38
C GLN A 488 22.88 -10.92 -22.81
N TYR A 489 23.84 -10.53 -23.66
CA TYR A 489 23.58 -9.97 -24.99
C TYR A 489 22.79 -10.90 -25.92
N ASP A 490 23.03 -12.22 -25.88
CA ASP A 490 22.26 -13.19 -26.67
C ASP A 490 20.76 -13.16 -26.31
N GLN A 491 20.46 -12.94 -25.03
CA GLN A 491 19.08 -12.84 -24.55
C GLN A 491 18.47 -11.48 -24.90
N THR A 492 19.27 -10.40 -24.80
CA THR A 492 18.86 -9.06 -25.28
C THR A 492 18.51 -9.10 -26.77
N GLU A 493 19.31 -9.78 -27.59
CA GLU A 493 19.06 -9.93 -29.03
C GLU A 493 17.73 -10.65 -29.32
N LYS A 494 17.42 -11.71 -28.57
CA LYS A 494 16.12 -12.41 -28.70
C LYS A 494 14.94 -11.48 -28.41
N TYR A 495 15.02 -10.66 -27.36
CA TYR A 495 13.95 -9.71 -27.05
C TYR A 495 13.84 -8.60 -28.10
N ILE A 496 14.96 -8.12 -28.64
CA ILE A 496 14.95 -7.20 -29.79
C ILE A 496 14.22 -7.84 -30.99
N ASP A 497 14.54 -9.09 -31.32
CA ASP A 497 13.91 -9.79 -32.45
C ASP A 497 12.41 -10.01 -32.22
N GLN A 498 11.99 -10.22 -30.96
CA GLN A 498 10.58 -10.30 -30.58
C GLN A 498 9.87 -8.94 -30.79
N LEU A 499 10.47 -7.84 -30.33
CA LEU A 499 9.94 -6.48 -30.56
C LEU A 499 9.84 -6.15 -32.06
N LEU A 500 10.86 -6.54 -32.83
CA LEU A 500 10.89 -6.37 -34.29
C LEU A 500 9.83 -7.20 -35.04
N THR A 501 9.45 -8.34 -34.47
CA THR A 501 8.41 -9.22 -35.01
C THR A 501 7.02 -8.65 -34.75
N GLU A 502 6.78 -8.04 -33.59
CA GLU A 502 5.52 -7.36 -33.28
C GLU A 502 5.31 -6.12 -34.18
N GLY A 503 6.37 -5.31 -34.37
CA GLY A 503 6.43 -4.33 -35.44
C GLY A 503 5.55 -3.08 -35.27
N SER A 504 4.88 -2.88 -34.13
CA SER A 504 4.24 -1.61 -33.82
C SER A 504 5.29 -0.50 -33.66
N LEU A 505 4.87 0.74 -33.91
CA LEU A 505 5.72 1.92 -33.70
C LEU A 505 6.39 1.91 -32.31
N LYS A 506 5.66 1.51 -31.27
CA LYS A 506 6.17 1.45 -29.90
C LYS A 506 7.25 0.38 -29.74
N ALA A 507 7.03 -0.82 -30.28
CA ALA A 507 8.01 -1.90 -30.20
C ALA A 507 9.28 -1.59 -31.01
N LEU A 508 9.14 -0.96 -32.18
CA LEU A 508 10.27 -0.54 -33.00
C LEU A 508 11.13 0.55 -32.30
N ASP A 509 10.50 1.48 -31.60
CA ASP A 509 11.20 2.51 -30.81
C ASP A 509 11.94 1.91 -29.61
N MET A 510 11.33 0.95 -28.90
CA MET A 510 11.98 0.17 -27.84
C MET A 510 13.18 -0.63 -28.38
N ALA A 511 13.03 -1.28 -29.53
CA ALA A 511 14.10 -2.06 -30.15
C ALA A 511 15.32 -1.20 -30.52
N CYS A 512 15.13 0.08 -30.86
CA CYS A 512 16.22 0.98 -31.22
C CYS A 512 17.20 1.19 -30.05
N GLU A 513 16.69 1.42 -28.84
CA GLU A 513 17.51 1.62 -27.64
C GLU A 513 18.43 0.42 -27.38
N PHE A 514 17.84 -0.79 -27.32
CA PHE A 514 18.59 -2.00 -27.03
C PHE A 514 19.57 -2.37 -28.15
N SER A 515 19.22 -2.08 -29.41
CA SER A 515 20.09 -2.38 -30.55
C SER A 515 21.41 -1.62 -30.50
N LEU A 516 21.40 -0.39 -30.01
CA LEU A 516 22.62 0.39 -29.78
C LEU A 516 23.47 -0.21 -28.65
N ASN A 517 22.82 -0.55 -27.55
CA ASN A 517 23.49 -0.86 -26.29
C ASN A 517 24.02 -2.31 -26.23
N ALA A 518 23.40 -3.25 -26.95
CA ALA A 518 23.83 -4.64 -27.02
C ALA A 518 25.09 -4.88 -27.90
N LYS A 519 25.77 -3.81 -28.33
CA LYS A 519 26.94 -3.86 -29.23
C LYS A 519 26.66 -4.63 -30.53
N LEU A 520 25.41 -4.61 -31.00
CA LEU A 520 25.04 -5.28 -32.23
C LEU A 520 25.80 -4.68 -33.43
N PRO A 521 26.06 -5.48 -34.48
CA PRO A 521 26.65 -4.95 -35.71
C PRO A 521 25.83 -3.76 -36.22
N LEU A 522 26.50 -2.70 -36.67
CA LEU A 522 25.85 -1.49 -37.18
C LEU A 522 24.80 -1.77 -38.27
N GLY A 523 24.96 -2.87 -39.03
CA GLY A 523 23.96 -3.34 -40.00
C GLY A 523 22.62 -3.72 -39.35
N LYS A 524 22.62 -4.40 -38.20
CA LYS A 524 21.40 -4.75 -37.46
C LYS A 524 20.75 -3.51 -36.85
N VAL A 525 21.55 -2.58 -36.31
CA VAL A 525 21.06 -1.27 -35.84
C VAL A 525 20.36 -0.50 -36.97
N LYS A 526 20.97 -0.42 -38.15
CA LYS A 526 20.38 0.22 -39.33
C LYS A 526 19.09 -0.46 -39.78
N MET A 527 19.03 -1.79 -39.74
CA MET A 527 17.80 -2.52 -40.07
C MET A 527 16.65 -2.13 -39.13
N VAL A 528 16.91 -2.04 -37.82
CA VAL A 528 15.90 -1.60 -36.83
C VAL A 528 15.48 -0.15 -37.10
N LEU A 529 16.44 0.75 -37.30
CA LEU A 529 16.18 2.16 -37.62
C LEU A 529 15.35 2.34 -38.90
N ASN A 530 15.68 1.60 -39.97
CA ASN A 530 14.93 1.66 -41.21
C ASN A 530 13.48 1.22 -41.01
N LYS A 531 13.25 0.10 -40.29
CA LYS A 531 11.89 -0.34 -39.96
C LYS A 531 11.11 0.74 -39.19
N LEU A 532 11.76 1.42 -38.25
CA LEU A 532 11.13 2.51 -37.48
C LEU A 532 10.81 3.71 -38.38
N VAL A 533 11.78 4.17 -39.18
CA VAL A 533 11.64 5.35 -40.05
C VAL A 533 10.61 5.12 -41.17
N ASP A 534 10.53 3.91 -41.70
CA ASP A 534 9.57 3.52 -42.75
C ASP A 534 8.15 3.31 -42.20
N HIS A 535 7.97 3.29 -40.87
CA HIS A 535 6.66 3.07 -40.27
C HIS A 535 5.72 4.28 -40.54
N PRO A 536 4.48 4.08 -41.05
CA PRO A 536 3.61 5.18 -41.52
C PRO A 536 3.25 6.24 -40.48
N LYS A 537 3.33 5.88 -39.20
CA LYS A 537 3.01 6.76 -38.05
C LYS A 537 4.26 7.32 -37.36
N TYR A 538 5.46 7.06 -37.88
CA TYR A 538 6.69 7.49 -37.25
C TYR A 538 6.83 9.01 -37.24
N SER A 539 7.25 9.53 -36.10
CA SER A 539 7.65 10.91 -35.92
C SER A 539 8.86 10.94 -35.01
N TYR A 540 9.95 11.56 -35.47
CA TYR A 540 11.16 11.76 -34.66
C TYR A 540 10.87 12.55 -33.35
N LEU A 541 9.69 13.16 -33.22
CA LEU A 541 9.27 13.94 -32.05
C LEU A 541 8.64 13.11 -30.92
N ASP A 542 8.01 11.98 -31.27
CA ASP A 542 7.32 11.13 -30.31
C ASP A 542 8.11 9.83 -30.00
N ASN A 543 9.26 9.65 -30.65
CA ASN A 543 10.12 8.47 -30.57
C ASN A 543 11.58 8.88 -30.31
N TYR A 544 11.86 9.33 -29.08
CA TYR A 544 13.19 9.84 -28.75
C TYR A 544 14.27 8.75 -28.80
N ARG A 545 13.95 7.50 -28.41
CA ARG A 545 14.91 6.38 -28.41
C ARG A 545 15.42 6.11 -29.84
N GLY A 546 14.51 6.03 -30.81
CA GLY A 546 14.85 5.94 -32.23
C GLY A 546 15.63 7.15 -32.76
N THR A 547 15.30 8.36 -32.30
CA THR A 547 15.99 9.58 -32.72
C THR A 547 17.44 9.63 -32.22
N MET A 548 17.66 9.26 -30.95
CA MET A 548 19.00 9.16 -30.36
C MET A 548 19.82 8.05 -31.05
N ALA A 549 19.18 6.92 -31.37
CA ALA A 549 19.80 5.84 -32.13
C ALA A 549 20.23 6.27 -33.55
N LEU A 550 19.39 7.03 -34.25
CA LEU A 550 19.72 7.60 -35.56
C LEU A 550 20.90 8.56 -35.46
N ALA A 551 20.89 9.47 -34.48
CA ALA A 551 21.97 10.43 -34.29
C ALA A 551 23.30 9.73 -33.97
N TYR A 552 23.28 8.72 -33.11
CA TYR A 552 24.47 7.91 -32.81
C TYR A 552 25.00 7.17 -34.06
N ALA A 553 24.12 6.57 -34.86
CA ALA A 553 24.52 5.92 -36.10
C ALA A 553 25.17 6.91 -37.10
N LEU A 554 24.61 8.12 -37.24
CA LEU A 554 25.18 9.18 -38.07
C LEU A 554 26.56 9.63 -37.57
N LYS A 555 26.76 9.73 -36.24
CA LYS A 555 28.07 10.00 -35.63
C LYS A 555 29.10 8.94 -36.01
N LYS A 556 28.74 7.65 -35.90
CA LYS A 556 29.64 6.53 -36.27
C LYS A 556 30.00 6.50 -37.76
N GLU A 557 29.16 7.06 -38.62
CA GLU A 557 29.44 7.24 -40.05
C GLU A 557 30.16 8.55 -40.39
N ASN A 558 30.57 9.33 -39.38
CA ASN A 558 31.19 10.64 -39.55
C ASN A 558 30.30 11.66 -40.31
N LYS A 559 28.97 11.54 -40.20
CA LYS A 559 27.98 12.43 -40.83
C LYS A 559 27.48 13.50 -39.85
N LEU A 560 28.41 14.32 -39.34
CA LEU A 560 28.15 15.24 -38.23
C LEU A 560 27.08 16.32 -38.56
N ASP A 561 27.06 16.85 -39.78
CA ASP A 561 26.03 17.85 -40.18
C ASP A 561 24.62 17.27 -40.13
N SER A 562 24.45 16.03 -40.59
CA SER A 562 23.16 15.35 -40.54
C SER A 562 22.75 15.00 -39.11
N MET A 563 23.72 14.58 -38.29
CA MET A 563 23.49 14.35 -36.86
C MET A 563 22.99 15.62 -36.18
N ASN A 564 23.71 16.74 -36.33
CA ASN A 564 23.37 18.00 -35.67
C ASN A 564 21.98 18.50 -36.09
N ARG A 565 21.62 18.41 -37.38
CA ARG A 565 20.26 18.75 -37.85
C ARG A 565 19.16 17.93 -37.17
N VAL A 566 19.39 16.64 -36.94
CA VAL A 566 18.42 15.76 -36.25
C VAL A 566 18.31 16.18 -34.79
N LEU A 567 19.45 16.40 -34.11
CA LEU A 567 19.49 16.78 -32.70
C LEU A 567 18.88 18.16 -32.45
N ASP A 568 19.17 19.17 -33.28
CA ASP A 568 18.62 20.52 -33.16
C ASP A 568 17.08 20.51 -33.24
N ARG A 569 16.55 19.81 -34.26
CA ARG A 569 15.11 19.71 -34.47
C ARG A 569 14.41 18.95 -33.34
N PHE A 570 15.04 17.89 -32.83
CA PHE A 570 14.54 17.15 -31.68
C PHE A 570 14.55 18.03 -30.43
N TYR A 571 15.67 18.70 -30.14
CA TYR A 571 15.84 19.56 -28.96
C TYR A 571 14.81 20.69 -28.93
N GLU A 572 14.60 21.40 -30.03
CA GLU A 572 13.63 22.50 -30.14
C GLU A 572 12.23 22.05 -29.73
N VAL A 573 11.76 20.93 -30.28
CA VAL A 573 10.40 20.45 -30.01
C VAL A 573 10.29 19.79 -28.65
N PHE A 574 11.27 18.98 -28.26
CA PHE A 574 11.25 18.27 -26.98
C PHE A 574 11.30 19.26 -25.81
N SER A 575 12.15 20.30 -25.89
CA SER A 575 12.21 21.36 -24.88
C SER A 575 10.96 22.23 -24.85
N THR A 576 10.30 22.47 -25.99
CA THR A 576 9.00 23.14 -26.01
C THR A 576 7.91 22.32 -25.32
N LYS A 577 7.95 20.98 -25.45
CA LYS A 577 6.95 20.06 -24.89
C LYS A 577 7.15 19.81 -23.39
N TRP A 578 8.38 19.64 -22.94
CA TRP A 578 8.71 19.16 -21.59
C TRP A 578 9.44 20.19 -20.72
N GLY A 579 9.97 21.26 -21.32
CA GLY A 579 10.80 22.23 -20.62
C GLY A 579 12.20 21.70 -20.29
N LEU A 580 13.06 22.61 -19.85
CA LEU A 580 14.43 22.31 -19.41
C LEU A 580 14.53 22.05 -17.90
N ASP A 581 13.53 22.49 -17.13
CA ASP A 581 13.47 22.42 -15.66
C ASP A 581 12.51 21.35 -15.14
N HIS A 582 12.32 20.28 -15.92
CA HIS A 582 11.47 19.17 -15.52
C HIS A 582 12.05 18.44 -14.30
N GLU A 583 11.19 18.11 -13.32
CA GLU A 583 11.61 17.46 -12.07
C GLU A 583 11.85 15.95 -12.23
N ASP A 584 11.23 15.32 -13.23
CA ASP A 584 11.44 13.91 -13.55
C ASP A 584 12.75 13.70 -14.31
N GLY A 585 13.69 13.00 -13.69
CA GLY A 585 15.00 12.67 -14.27
C GLY A 585 14.92 11.84 -15.56
N ASP A 586 13.85 11.06 -15.77
CA ASP A 586 13.71 10.25 -16.99
C ASP A 586 13.49 11.13 -18.23
N VAL A 587 12.82 12.27 -18.04
CA VAL A 587 12.58 13.27 -19.10
C VAL A 587 13.87 14.02 -19.46
N LEU A 588 14.87 14.01 -18.58
CA LEU A 588 16.14 14.73 -18.77
C LEU A 588 17.20 13.91 -19.52
N ILE A 589 17.04 12.58 -19.63
CA ILE A 589 17.98 11.68 -20.32
C ILE A 589 18.33 12.16 -21.75
N PRO A 590 17.35 12.55 -22.60
CA PRO A 590 17.67 12.98 -23.96
C PRO A 590 18.59 14.20 -24.00
N TYR A 591 18.52 15.12 -23.02
CA TYR A 591 19.42 16.27 -22.98
C TYR A 591 20.87 15.85 -22.69
N ALA A 592 21.07 14.93 -21.75
CA ALA A 592 22.38 14.36 -21.48
C ALA A 592 22.94 13.64 -22.72
N GLN A 593 22.10 12.86 -23.40
CA GLN A 593 22.48 12.14 -24.63
C GLN A 593 22.84 13.10 -25.77
N ILE A 594 22.09 14.18 -25.96
CA ILE A 594 22.37 15.21 -26.97
C ILE A 594 23.73 15.86 -26.72
N ALA A 595 24.00 16.28 -25.48
CA ALA A 595 25.28 16.87 -25.09
C ALA A 595 26.45 15.90 -25.31
N ALA A 596 26.29 14.63 -24.91
CA ALA A 596 27.29 13.59 -25.12
C ALA A 596 27.55 13.29 -26.61
N LEU A 597 26.50 13.26 -27.45
CA LEU A 597 26.66 13.10 -28.91
C LEU A 597 27.43 14.26 -29.53
N ARG A 598 27.26 15.48 -29.00
CA ARG A 598 28.00 16.69 -29.38
C ARG A 598 29.41 16.80 -28.77
N GLU A 599 29.81 15.82 -27.95
CA GLU A 599 31.10 15.79 -27.26
C GLU A 599 31.27 16.90 -26.21
N ASP A 600 30.16 17.48 -25.74
CA ASP A 600 30.14 18.41 -24.62
C ASP A 600 29.96 17.64 -23.30
N LYS A 601 31.10 17.23 -22.71
CA LYS A 601 31.11 16.45 -21.47
C LYS A 601 30.63 17.25 -20.26
N ASP A 602 30.90 18.55 -20.23
CA ASP A 602 30.52 19.38 -19.09
C ASP A 602 29.01 19.62 -19.07
N GLU A 603 28.40 19.89 -20.24
CA GLU A 603 26.94 19.95 -20.36
C GLU A 603 26.29 18.60 -20.04
N ALA A 604 26.83 17.50 -20.56
CA ALA A 604 26.30 16.16 -20.30
C ALA A 604 26.31 15.81 -18.80
N LEU A 605 27.41 16.09 -18.10
CA LEU A 605 27.50 15.88 -16.64
C LEU A 605 26.58 16.81 -15.86
N GLY A 606 26.35 18.05 -16.34
CA GLY A 606 25.35 18.95 -15.76
C GLY A 606 23.94 18.36 -15.78
N TRP A 607 23.55 17.73 -16.91
CA TRP A 607 22.28 17.01 -17.01
C TRP A 607 22.23 15.77 -16.13
N VAL A 608 23.31 14.98 -16.09
CA VAL A 608 23.41 13.81 -15.18
C VAL A 608 23.31 14.24 -13.71
N GLN A 609 23.91 15.37 -13.31
CA GLN A 609 23.76 15.93 -11.97
C GLN A 609 22.31 16.30 -11.68
N LYS A 610 21.63 16.99 -12.59
CA LYS A 610 20.22 17.36 -12.43
C LYS A 610 19.33 16.13 -12.29
N MET A 611 19.59 15.09 -13.08
CA MET A 611 18.92 13.80 -12.94
C MET A 611 19.21 13.17 -11.58
N ALA A 612 20.47 13.21 -11.14
CA ALA A 612 20.87 12.64 -9.86
C ALA A 612 20.20 13.35 -8.66
N ASP A 613 20.06 14.67 -8.76
CA ASP A 613 19.42 15.52 -7.77
C ASP A 613 17.91 15.27 -7.65
N SER A 614 17.26 14.73 -8.70
CA SER A 614 15.86 14.26 -8.61
C SER A 614 15.68 13.12 -7.60
N GLY A 615 16.76 12.39 -7.29
CA GLY A 615 16.74 11.23 -6.41
C GLY A 615 15.96 10.03 -6.96
N SER A 616 15.61 10.04 -8.26
CA SER A 616 14.99 8.92 -8.96
C SER A 616 15.95 7.73 -9.05
N LEU A 617 15.46 6.55 -8.69
CA LEU A 617 16.25 5.31 -8.82
C LEU A 617 16.38 4.89 -10.29
N TRP A 618 15.48 5.33 -11.17
CA TRP A 618 15.60 5.09 -12.61
C TRP A 618 16.84 5.74 -13.21
N THR A 619 17.23 6.91 -12.71
CA THR A 619 18.51 7.54 -13.08
C THR A 619 19.69 6.60 -12.85
N HIS A 620 19.70 5.83 -11.77
CA HIS A 620 20.77 4.87 -11.53
C HIS A 620 20.71 3.66 -12.47
N GLU A 621 19.51 3.16 -12.78
CA GLU A 621 19.35 1.97 -13.61
C GLU A 621 19.58 2.26 -15.10
N LEU A 622 18.94 3.29 -15.65
CA LEU A 622 19.01 3.64 -17.08
C LEU A 622 20.44 4.05 -17.50
N MET A 623 21.19 4.68 -16.60
CA MET A 623 22.55 5.12 -16.90
C MET A 623 23.54 3.96 -17.06
N LYS A 624 23.26 2.74 -16.58
CA LYS A 624 24.26 1.64 -16.56
C LYS A 624 24.70 1.17 -17.95
N ALA A 625 23.79 1.10 -18.90
CA ALA A 625 24.03 0.47 -20.19
C ALA A 625 23.83 1.40 -21.39
N ASP A 626 23.60 2.69 -21.17
CA ASP A 626 23.43 3.67 -22.24
C ASP A 626 24.77 3.89 -22.98
N VAL A 627 24.89 3.43 -24.23
CA VAL A 627 26.14 3.55 -25.00
C VAL A 627 26.49 4.99 -25.37
N ILE A 628 25.51 5.89 -25.48
CA ILE A 628 25.75 7.29 -25.83
C ILE A 628 26.47 8.00 -24.67
N LEU A 629 26.16 7.60 -23.44
CA LEU A 629 26.73 8.18 -22.22
C LEU A 629 27.99 7.45 -21.72
N GLU A 630 28.56 6.53 -22.50
CA GLU A 630 29.74 5.75 -22.11
C GLU A 630 30.94 6.64 -21.75
N GLU A 631 31.24 7.65 -22.56
CA GLU A 631 32.32 8.59 -22.27
C GLU A 631 32.04 9.50 -21.07
N VAL A 632 30.77 9.79 -20.80
CA VAL A 632 30.33 10.59 -19.64
C VAL A 632 30.52 9.78 -18.37
N ARG A 633 30.17 8.48 -18.39
CA ARG A 633 30.40 7.56 -17.26
C ARG A 633 31.87 7.34 -16.95
N ALA A 634 32.75 7.45 -17.95
CA ALA A 634 34.18 7.32 -17.75
C ALA A 634 34.85 8.57 -17.13
N ASP A 635 34.13 9.69 -17.03
CA ASP A 635 34.63 10.90 -16.36
C ASP A 635 34.71 10.68 -14.84
N PRO A 636 35.82 11.03 -14.16
CA PRO A 636 35.97 10.84 -12.71
C PRO A 636 34.91 11.55 -11.85
N ARG A 637 34.25 12.58 -12.38
CA ARG A 637 33.17 13.30 -11.68
C ARG A 637 31.88 12.47 -11.62
N TYR A 638 31.65 11.58 -12.58
CA TYR A 638 30.41 10.81 -12.68
C TYR A 638 30.10 10.01 -11.41
N ASP A 639 31.09 9.32 -10.86
CA ASP A 639 30.90 8.52 -9.63
C ASP A 639 30.50 9.38 -8.44
N GLN A 640 31.03 10.61 -8.34
CA GLN A 640 30.67 11.55 -7.29
C GLN A 640 29.22 12.04 -7.43
N ILE A 641 28.78 12.27 -8.67
CA ILE A 641 27.41 12.68 -9.00
C ILE A 641 26.41 11.58 -8.64
N MET A 642 26.74 10.32 -8.95
CA MET A 642 25.83 9.19 -8.79
C MET A 642 25.82 8.57 -7.39
N GLU A 643 26.88 8.78 -6.61
CA GLU A 643 27.05 8.20 -5.27
C GLU A 643 25.82 8.36 -4.34
N PRO A 644 25.15 9.53 -4.25
CA PRO A 644 23.98 9.69 -3.40
C PRO A 644 22.84 8.72 -3.75
N ILE A 645 22.57 8.51 -5.04
CA ILE A 645 21.53 7.59 -5.50
C ILE A 645 21.97 6.14 -5.28
N THR A 646 23.23 5.80 -5.58
CA THR A 646 23.76 4.45 -5.33
C THR A 646 23.61 4.08 -3.85
N ARG A 647 24.01 4.97 -2.93
CA ARG A 647 23.84 4.76 -1.49
C ARG A 647 22.38 4.63 -1.08
N LYS A 648 21.47 5.43 -1.65
CA LYS A 648 20.01 5.33 -1.40
C LYS A 648 19.49 3.96 -1.84
N ARG A 649 19.83 3.53 -3.04
CA ARG A 649 19.42 2.24 -3.61
C ARG A 649 19.92 1.07 -2.77
N ASP A 650 21.19 1.07 -2.41
CA ASP A 650 21.80 -0.03 -1.66
C ASP A 650 21.19 -0.15 -0.25
N ARG A 651 20.86 0.98 0.39
CA ARG A 651 20.10 1.00 1.65
C ARG A 651 18.72 0.36 1.51
N LEU A 652 17.97 0.74 0.48
CA LEU A 652 16.63 0.19 0.22
C LEU A 652 16.71 -1.31 -0.09
N ARG A 653 17.71 -1.72 -0.88
CA ARG A 653 17.97 -3.14 -1.18
C ARG A 653 18.20 -3.95 0.09
N MET A 654 19.05 -3.47 1.01
CA MET A 654 19.27 -4.13 2.30
C MET A 654 17.99 -4.22 3.14
N SER A 655 17.18 -3.16 3.16
CA SER A 655 15.90 -3.15 3.88
C SER A 655 14.93 -4.21 3.33
N VAL A 656 14.83 -4.32 2.01
CA VAL A 656 13.96 -5.31 1.35
C VAL A 656 14.47 -6.74 1.55
N SER A 657 15.78 -6.97 1.45
CA SER A 657 16.36 -8.29 1.72
C SER A 657 16.10 -8.74 3.17
N ALA A 658 16.21 -7.83 4.15
CA ALA A 658 15.90 -8.14 5.54
C ALA A 658 14.41 -8.51 5.74
N GLN A 659 13.49 -7.82 5.07
CA GLN A 659 12.06 -8.16 5.11
C GLN A 659 11.79 -9.56 4.52
N ASP A 660 12.41 -9.91 3.40
CA ASP A 660 12.24 -11.22 2.76
C ASP A 660 12.84 -12.37 3.60
N ASP A 661 13.92 -12.12 4.36
CA ASP A 661 14.52 -13.11 5.27
C ASP A 661 13.68 -13.31 6.54
N HIS A 662 12.99 -12.28 7.03
CA HIS A 662 12.03 -12.39 8.13
C HIS A 662 10.79 -13.22 7.76
N ILE A 663 10.47 -13.36 6.47
CA ILE A 663 9.34 -14.18 5.98
C ILE A 663 9.74 -15.67 5.88
N LYS A 664 11.04 -15.99 5.84
CA LYS A 664 11.56 -17.36 5.73
C LYS A 664 11.89 -18.03 7.07
N LEU A 665 11.99 -17.26 8.15
CA LEU A 665 12.26 -17.70 9.52
C LEU A 665 10.97 -17.77 10.32
#